data_AF-A0A3C0VHW0-F1
#
_entry.id   AF-A0A3C0VHW0-F1
#
_cell.length_a   1.000
_cell.length_b   1.000
_cell.length_c   1.000
_cell.angle_alpha   90.00
_cell.angle_beta   90.00
_cell.angle_gamma   90.00
#
_symmetry.space_group_name_H-M   'P 1'
#
loop_
_entity.id
_entity.type
_entity.pdbx_description
1 polymer ?
#
loop_
_entity_poly.entity_id
_entity_poly.type
_entity_poly.pdbx_seq_one_letter_code
_entity_poly.pdbx_strand_id
1 'polypeptide(L)'
;MIGSSCSGLRGLVAFRGAHSRTACSGTATFFNCGNKENSTMMQTTRDGKWGAMLLAVLCMGATAYAAVSQWDLNGDLASTTGGEPLVPGFAAPATAAGVTFETATIGGEPAQAVHFTRGTFLRLTHGFDPNGGGLYVNRYSLIMDVMFPNRPKDFTSLLQTNLENSNDGEWFIHTNGGIGISGVYGGMVESDVWYRLALVVDLAAGTMTYFINGAQVNQLTGQGLDSRFSLDPAALLFADNDQENAEGLLNSVQIRNFPMSADEIAELGGPSAAGIPAEIDECAVSNPADDCNGNNVKDYCDIRDGTSGDCNANGIPDECDIASGASEDCNGNGVPDECELAGRDCNQNGILDACEILDGTVPDCDLNGIPDTCQAGAAVSWQFDGSLAGSAGAADIVPGAAAPAAEPGVTFETATIGGADAQVAHFTRGTFLELTHGFAANGGGAYLNQYTLIMDVQFLADRSGYTSLLQTATANDNDGDWFIDGDGGLGISSNYAGVLTGGEWHRVALVVDAPLNAHRSYLNGARVTNNSGGPVDGRFSLDAQALLFADNDSENSEGFINSVQVRAYAMTDAEIAALGTATAAGIPDPDCDRNGVPDACELEAGDCNQNGVLDACELEGNDCNANGVLDACELAGNDCN
;
A
#
# COMPACT_ATOMS: atom_id res chain seq x y z
N MET A 1 14.00 30.06 53.72
CA MET A 1 15.01 29.25 54.41
C MET A 1 15.72 28.45 53.32
N ILE A 2 16.89 28.92 52.87
CA ILE A 2 18.24 28.41 53.26
C ILE A 2 18.36 26.93 52.89
N GLY A 3 19.28 26.42 52.08
CA GLY A 3 20.49 26.89 51.39
C GLY A 3 21.09 25.63 50.71
N SER A 4 21.55 25.68 49.45
CA SER A 4 22.94 25.92 49.05
C SER A 4 23.96 24.86 49.54
N SER A 5 24.56 24.11 48.60
CA SER A 5 26.04 24.08 48.45
C SER A 5 26.52 23.35 47.19
N CYS A 6 27.25 24.08 46.35
CA CYS A 6 28.12 23.65 45.26
C CYS A 6 29.42 22.99 45.74
N SER A 7 30.09 22.20 44.87
CA SER A 7 31.51 22.34 44.41
C SER A 7 31.91 21.06 43.65
N GLY A 8 32.72 21.02 42.58
CA GLY A 8 33.51 21.99 41.81
C GLY A 8 33.96 21.33 40.48
N LEU A 9 33.99 22.01 39.34
CA LEU A 9 35.05 22.91 38.79
C LEU A 9 36.26 22.19 38.15
N ARG A 10 36.38 22.33 36.81
CA ARG A 10 37.56 22.70 35.98
C ARG A 10 37.34 22.18 34.53
N GLY A 11 37.44 22.93 33.44
CA GLY A 11 37.72 24.35 33.21
C GLY A 11 38.09 24.58 31.72
N LEU A 12 37.87 25.83 31.26
CA LEU A 12 38.59 26.55 30.17
C LEU A 12 38.34 26.08 28.71
N VAL A 13 38.10 26.88 27.66
CA VAL A 13 38.37 28.29 27.24
C VAL A 13 37.35 28.60 26.11
N ALA A 14 36.43 29.58 26.12
CA ALA A 14 36.50 31.05 25.99
C ALA A 14 36.96 31.64 24.62
N PHE A 15 36.03 32.20 23.83
CA PHE A 15 36.12 33.50 23.11
C PHE A 15 34.68 33.89 22.67
N ARG A 16 34.00 34.85 23.32
CA ARG A 16 33.83 36.29 22.95
C ARG A 16 33.72 36.52 21.44
N GLY A 17 32.71 37.19 20.87
CA GLY A 17 31.58 37.95 21.40
C GLY A 17 31.14 39.02 20.38
N ALA A 18 29.94 39.56 20.62
CA ALA A 18 29.40 40.85 20.17
C ALA A 18 28.60 40.94 18.84
N HIS A 19 27.34 41.32 19.07
CA HIS A 19 26.31 41.91 18.21
C HIS A 19 26.74 42.85 17.07
N SER A 20 26.01 42.77 15.95
CA SER A 20 25.43 43.95 15.29
C SER A 20 24.26 43.53 14.39
N ARG A 21 23.11 44.19 14.54
CA ARG A 21 21.99 44.13 13.59
C ARG A 21 22.33 44.99 12.38
N THR A 22 22.19 44.45 11.18
CA THR A 22 21.88 45.22 9.96
C THR A 22 21.02 44.34 9.06
N ALA A 23 19.86 44.86 8.66
CA ALA A 23 18.94 44.22 7.72
C ALA A 23 19.48 44.25 6.29
N CYS A 24 19.25 43.18 5.53
CA CYS A 24 19.13 43.21 4.07
C CYS A 24 18.13 42.13 3.63
N SER A 25 17.22 42.56 2.78
CA SER A 25 16.20 41.79 2.05
C SER A 25 16.82 40.68 1.18
N GLY A 26 16.15 39.53 1.11
CA GLY A 26 16.46 38.49 0.14
C GLY A 26 15.44 37.36 0.20
N THR A 27 14.60 37.31 -0.82
CA THR A 27 13.63 36.27 -1.20
C THR A 27 14.03 34.84 -0.84
N ALA A 28 13.14 34.13 -0.15
CA ALA A 28 13.24 32.70 0.12
C ALA A 28 12.71 31.90 -1.08
N THR A 29 13.58 31.10 -1.68
CA THR A 29 13.19 30.02 -2.59
C THR A 29 13.21 28.71 -1.79
N PHE A 30 12.06 28.04 -1.75
CA PHE A 30 11.89 26.72 -1.17
C PHE A 30 12.72 25.68 -1.95
N PHE A 31 13.51 24.90 -1.23
CA PHE A 31 14.02 23.62 -1.69
C PHE A 31 13.06 22.54 -1.18
N ASN A 32 12.56 21.68 -2.08
CA ASN A 32 12.13 20.35 -1.67
C ASN A 32 12.80 19.30 -2.57
N CYS A 33 13.33 18.29 -1.89
CA CYS A 33 13.75 17.00 -2.44
C CYS A 33 12.51 16.29 -3.05
N GLY A 34 12.57 15.36 -3.98
CA GLY A 34 13.62 14.67 -4.70
C GLY A 34 12.88 13.54 -5.43
N ASN A 35 13.25 13.21 -6.67
CA ASN A 35 12.89 11.93 -7.26
C ASN A 35 14.07 11.45 -8.08
N LYS A 36 14.65 10.34 -7.63
CA LYS A 36 15.66 9.55 -8.32
C LYS A 36 14.92 8.69 -9.34
N GLU A 37 15.11 8.95 -10.63
CA GLU A 37 14.93 7.90 -11.63
C GLU A 37 16.28 7.32 -12.02
N ASN A 38 16.39 6.01 -11.78
CA ASN A 38 17.44 5.13 -12.25
C ASN A 38 17.46 5.15 -13.79
N SER A 39 18.60 5.53 -14.36
CA SER A 39 18.94 5.18 -15.74
C SER A 39 20.28 4.47 -15.74
N THR A 40 20.22 3.19 -16.05
CA THR A 40 21.29 2.21 -16.23
C THR A 40 22.43 2.75 -17.11
N MET A 41 23.64 2.89 -16.54
CA MET A 41 24.87 3.05 -17.32
C MET A 41 25.54 1.69 -17.49
N MET A 42 25.34 1.09 -18.66
CA MET A 42 26.13 -0.04 -19.15
C MET A 42 27.38 0.53 -19.84
N GLN A 43 28.56 0.28 -19.28
CA GLN A 43 29.84 0.56 -19.91
C GLN A 43 30.17 -0.55 -20.93
N THR A 44 30.32 -0.21 -22.20
CA THR A 44 31.17 -0.96 -23.14
C THR A 44 31.87 -0.04 -24.15
N THR A 45 33.20 0.05 -23.96
CA THR A 45 34.33 0.21 -24.90
C THR A 45 34.24 0.93 -26.26
N ARG A 46 35.27 1.78 -26.45
CA ARG A 46 36.10 2.06 -27.66
C ARG A 46 35.66 3.07 -28.72
N ASP A 47 36.51 4.11 -28.82
CA ASP A 47 37.05 4.79 -30.00
C ASP A 47 36.10 5.47 -31.02
N GLY A 48 36.14 6.82 -31.05
CA GLY A 48 35.73 7.59 -32.22
C GLY A 48 35.52 9.08 -31.95
N LYS A 49 36.34 9.95 -32.56
CA LYS A 49 36.36 11.40 -32.34
C LYS A 49 35.41 12.17 -33.30
N TRP A 50 35.00 13.36 -32.81
CA TRP A 50 34.60 14.62 -33.50
C TRP A 50 33.13 14.86 -33.84
N GLY A 51 32.59 15.97 -33.31
CA GLY A 51 31.50 16.74 -33.92
C GLY A 51 30.43 17.26 -32.96
N ALA A 52 30.76 18.15 -32.02
CA ALA A 52 29.74 18.84 -31.22
C ALA A 52 29.04 19.91 -32.07
N MET A 53 27.91 19.55 -32.67
CA MET A 53 26.94 20.50 -33.21
C MET A 53 25.95 20.81 -32.09
N LEU A 54 26.12 21.99 -31.46
CA LEU A 54 25.27 22.47 -30.38
C LEU A 54 23.89 22.84 -30.97
N LEU A 55 22.95 21.89 -30.97
CA LEU A 55 21.54 22.17 -31.24
C LEU A 55 20.95 22.79 -29.97
N ALA A 56 20.89 24.12 -29.92
CA ALA A 56 20.17 24.83 -28.89
C ALA A 56 18.67 24.58 -29.08
N VAL A 57 18.16 23.53 -28.44
CA VAL A 57 16.73 23.41 -28.18
C VAL A 57 16.39 24.53 -27.19
N LEU A 58 15.78 25.60 -27.71
CA LEU A 58 15.04 26.52 -26.84
C LEU A 58 13.94 25.68 -26.19
N CYS A 59 14.18 25.27 -24.95
CA CYS A 59 13.11 24.84 -24.05
C CYS A 59 12.31 26.11 -23.77
N MET A 60 11.30 26.39 -24.60
CA MET A 60 10.21 27.26 -24.20
C MET A 60 9.60 26.57 -22.99
N GLY A 61 9.86 27.09 -21.80
CA GLY A 61 9.25 26.57 -20.59
C GLY A 61 7.74 26.57 -20.80
N ALA A 62 7.13 25.39 -20.81
CA ALA A 62 5.70 25.28 -20.63
C ALA A 62 5.41 25.89 -19.26
N THR A 63 4.81 27.07 -19.25
CA THR A 63 4.16 27.59 -18.05
C THR A 63 3.08 26.58 -17.70
N ALA A 64 3.30 25.80 -16.65
CA ALA A 64 2.23 25.02 -16.04
C ALA A 64 1.15 26.02 -15.61
N TYR A 65 0.02 26.01 -16.31
CA TYR A 65 -1.13 26.81 -15.89
C TYR A 65 -1.70 26.19 -14.60
N ALA A 66 -2.09 27.04 -13.66
CA ALA A 66 -2.72 26.59 -12.42
C ALA A 66 -3.97 25.75 -12.73
N ALA A 67 -4.29 24.78 -11.89
CA ALA A 67 -5.51 23.95 -12.03
C ALA A 67 -6.81 24.78 -11.94
N VAL A 68 -6.69 26.04 -11.52
CA VAL A 68 -7.77 27.00 -11.30
C VAL A 68 -7.50 28.29 -12.07
N SER A 69 -8.51 28.76 -12.81
CA SER A 69 -8.55 30.07 -13.46
C SER A 69 -9.68 30.90 -12.85
N GLN A 70 -9.37 32.09 -12.33
CA GLN A 70 -10.31 32.90 -11.53
C GLN A 70 -10.33 34.37 -11.93
N TRP A 71 -11.50 34.99 -11.78
CA TRP A 71 -11.76 36.42 -11.96
C TRP A 71 -12.70 36.92 -10.85
N ASP A 72 -12.22 37.84 -10.00
CA ASP A 72 -13.00 38.41 -8.87
C ASP A 72 -13.68 39.74 -9.20
N LEU A 73 -13.47 40.26 -10.40
CA LEU A 73 -14.18 41.40 -11.01
C LEU A 73 -14.27 42.65 -10.13
N ASN A 74 -13.23 42.90 -9.33
CA ASN A 74 -13.12 44.00 -8.39
C ASN A 74 -12.79 45.35 -9.07
N GLY A 75 -13.59 45.74 -10.05
CA GLY A 75 -13.44 46.99 -10.81
C GLY A 75 -12.71 46.84 -12.16
N ASP A 76 -12.26 45.63 -12.51
CA ASP A 76 -11.75 45.30 -13.83
C ASP A 76 -12.12 43.85 -14.25
N LEU A 77 -11.72 43.44 -15.46
CA LEU A 77 -11.96 42.10 -16.01
C LEU A 77 -10.71 41.20 -15.95
N ALA A 78 -9.67 41.59 -15.22
CA ALA A 78 -8.42 40.83 -15.17
C ALA A 78 -8.59 39.52 -14.42
N SER A 79 -7.83 38.49 -14.83
CA SER A 79 -7.76 37.25 -14.07
C SER A 79 -6.96 37.46 -12.79
N THR A 80 -7.52 37.02 -11.66
CA THR A 80 -6.83 37.04 -10.36
C THR A 80 -5.71 36.00 -10.29
N THR A 81 -5.82 34.89 -11.02
CA THR A 81 -4.81 33.82 -11.07
C THR A 81 -3.76 34.02 -12.17
N GLY A 82 -3.75 35.18 -12.84
CA GLY A 82 -2.72 35.56 -13.82
C GLY A 82 -2.97 35.06 -15.25
N GLY A 83 -4.18 34.60 -15.56
CA GLY A 83 -4.62 34.27 -16.92
C GLY A 83 -5.03 35.50 -17.75
N GLU A 84 -5.63 35.25 -18.91
CA GLU A 84 -6.15 36.32 -19.78
C GLU A 84 -7.39 37.00 -19.15
N PRO A 85 -7.58 38.32 -19.35
CA PRO A 85 -8.79 39.00 -18.90
C PRO A 85 -10.03 38.47 -19.63
N LEU A 86 -11.19 38.54 -18.99
CA LEU A 86 -12.46 38.31 -19.68
C LEU A 86 -12.62 39.36 -20.78
N VAL A 87 -12.99 38.92 -21.98
CA VAL A 87 -13.14 39.81 -23.15
C VAL A 87 -14.62 40.00 -23.46
N PRO A 88 -15.18 41.22 -23.29
CA PRO A 88 -16.57 41.48 -23.65
C PRO A 88 -16.79 41.38 -25.16
N GLY A 89 -17.85 40.70 -25.55
CA GLY A 89 -18.38 40.69 -26.90
C GLY A 89 -19.88 40.96 -26.88
N PHE A 90 -20.51 40.93 -28.05
CA PHE A 90 -21.94 41.16 -28.16
C PHE A 90 -22.61 40.22 -29.17
N ALA A 91 -23.83 39.85 -28.84
CA ALA A 91 -24.78 39.14 -29.67
C ALA A 91 -26.10 39.92 -29.72
N ALA A 92 -26.95 39.61 -30.69
CA ALA A 92 -28.28 40.20 -30.74
C ALA A 92 -29.01 39.99 -29.39
N PRO A 93 -29.77 40.98 -28.89
CA PRO A 93 -30.17 42.21 -29.56
C PRO A 93 -29.17 43.37 -29.46
N ALA A 94 -28.03 43.19 -28.77
CA ALA A 94 -27.04 44.25 -28.62
C ALA A 94 -26.30 44.52 -29.94
N THR A 95 -25.88 45.78 -30.13
CA THR A 95 -25.02 46.19 -31.26
C THR A 95 -23.60 46.55 -30.81
N ALA A 96 -23.33 46.46 -29.51
CA ALA A 96 -22.04 46.67 -28.87
C ALA A 96 -22.07 46.03 -27.48
N ALA A 97 -20.90 45.63 -26.97
CA ALA A 97 -20.78 45.13 -25.60
C ALA A 97 -20.98 46.28 -24.60
N GLY A 98 -21.80 46.05 -23.57
CA GLY A 98 -22.04 47.00 -22.48
C GLY A 98 -21.57 46.41 -21.15
N VAL A 99 -20.46 46.92 -20.64
CA VAL A 99 -19.88 46.51 -19.34
C VAL A 99 -19.62 47.75 -18.50
N THR A 100 -20.12 47.75 -17.28
CA THR A 100 -19.85 48.75 -16.24
C THR A 100 -19.57 48.07 -14.91
N PHE A 101 -18.89 48.76 -14.00
CA PHE A 101 -18.65 48.27 -12.64
C PHE A 101 -19.51 49.04 -11.66
N GLU A 102 -20.15 48.33 -10.75
CA GLU A 102 -20.97 48.93 -9.71
C GLU A 102 -20.83 48.20 -8.37
N THR A 103 -21.22 48.89 -7.31
CA THR A 103 -21.27 48.29 -5.97
C THR A 103 -22.63 47.67 -5.75
N ALA A 104 -22.65 46.35 -5.59
CA ALA A 104 -23.82 45.57 -5.21
C ALA A 104 -23.73 45.15 -3.73
N THR A 105 -24.83 44.65 -3.17
CA THR A 105 -24.85 44.04 -1.82
C THR A 105 -24.98 42.54 -1.95
N ILE A 106 -24.03 41.78 -1.39
CA ILE A 106 -24.00 40.31 -1.39
C ILE A 106 -23.88 39.85 0.06
N GLY A 107 -24.82 39.05 0.55
CA GLY A 107 -24.81 38.59 1.94
C GLY A 107 -24.88 39.72 2.98
N GLY A 108 -25.39 40.90 2.59
CA GLY A 108 -25.45 42.10 3.46
C GLY A 108 -24.22 43.01 3.39
N GLU A 109 -23.16 42.60 2.70
CA GLU A 109 -21.90 43.35 2.57
C GLU A 109 -21.74 43.94 1.16
N PRO A 110 -21.09 45.11 1.01
CA PRO A 110 -20.84 45.71 -0.29
C PRO A 110 -19.74 44.95 -1.07
N ALA A 111 -20.01 44.65 -2.34
CA ALA A 111 -19.08 44.00 -3.25
C ALA A 111 -19.05 44.73 -4.60
N GLN A 112 -17.90 44.74 -5.27
CA GLN A 112 -17.83 45.17 -6.66
C GLN A 112 -18.36 44.05 -7.56
N ALA A 113 -19.11 44.42 -8.58
CA ALA A 113 -19.60 43.48 -9.58
C ALA A 113 -19.58 44.13 -10.96
N VAL A 114 -19.41 43.30 -11.97
CA VAL A 114 -19.63 43.68 -13.36
C VAL A 114 -21.12 43.66 -13.62
N HIS A 115 -21.67 44.81 -14.02
CA HIS A 115 -22.96 44.88 -14.68
C HIS A 115 -22.75 44.74 -16.20
N PHE A 116 -23.43 43.78 -16.81
CA PHE A 116 -23.42 43.55 -18.25
C PHE A 116 -24.82 43.70 -18.84
N THR A 117 -24.93 44.49 -19.92
CA THR A 117 -26.23 44.73 -20.56
C THR A 117 -26.68 43.51 -21.35
N ARG A 118 -28.00 43.34 -21.53
CA ARG A 118 -28.54 42.26 -22.36
C ARG A 118 -27.89 42.22 -23.75
N GLY A 119 -27.47 41.03 -24.17
CA GLY A 119 -26.74 40.78 -25.41
C GLY A 119 -25.22 40.93 -25.28
N THR A 120 -24.70 41.36 -24.12
CA THR A 120 -23.26 41.29 -23.83
C THR A 120 -22.91 39.89 -23.36
N PHE A 121 -21.86 39.30 -23.94
CA PHE A 121 -21.26 38.07 -23.45
C PHE A 121 -19.83 38.32 -23.00
N LEU A 122 -19.30 37.44 -22.14
CA LEU A 122 -17.91 37.48 -21.70
C LEU A 122 -17.18 36.25 -22.24
N ARG A 123 -16.17 36.45 -23.09
CA ARG A 123 -15.31 35.36 -23.53
C ARG A 123 -14.30 35.06 -22.43
N LEU A 124 -14.31 33.82 -21.96
CA LEU A 124 -13.41 33.27 -20.95
C LEU A 124 -12.39 32.38 -21.65
N THR A 125 -11.10 32.69 -21.50
CA THR A 125 -9.99 31.83 -21.95
C THR A 125 -9.38 31.16 -20.73
N HIS A 126 -9.48 29.83 -20.63
CA HIS A 126 -9.17 29.11 -19.37
C HIS A 126 -7.72 28.64 -19.26
N GLY A 127 -7.01 28.43 -20.38
CA GLY A 127 -5.59 28.09 -20.40
C GLY A 127 -5.24 26.65 -20.00
N PHE A 128 -6.21 25.73 -19.98
CA PHE A 128 -6.00 24.34 -19.60
C PHE A 128 -5.68 23.46 -20.81
N ASP A 129 -4.84 22.47 -20.60
CA ASP A 129 -4.61 21.40 -21.56
C ASP A 129 -5.80 20.42 -21.63
N PRO A 130 -5.97 19.69 -22.74
CA PRO A 130 -6.94 18.60 -22.83
C PRO A 130 -6.83 17.59 -21.69
N ASN A 131 -7.95 17.05 -21.23
CA ASN A 131 -8.00 16.10 -20.12
C ASN A 131 -9.11 15.06 -20.30
N GLY A 132 -9.24 14.12 -19.35
CA GLY A 132 -10.32 13.12 -19.37
C GLY A 132 -10.24 12.08 -20.49
N GLY A 133 -9.10 11.98 -21.18
CA GLY A 133 -8.86 11.00 -22.25
C GLY A 133 -9.29 11.44 -23.66
N GLY A 134 -9.72 12.69 -23.84
CA GLY A 134 -10.06 13.28 -25.13
C GLY A 134 -9.06 14.34 -25.63
N LEU A 135 -9.38 14.96 -26.77
CA LEU A 135 -8.62 16.05 -27.41
C LEU A 135 -8.95 17.44 -26.86
N TYR A 136 -10.03 17.56 -26.09
CA TYR A 136 -10.50 18.80 -25.47
C TYR A 136 -10.49 18.70 -23.94
N VAL A 137 -10.88 19.78 -23.24
CA VAL A 137 -11.14 19.71 -21.79
C VAL A 137 -12.48 19.02 -21.58
N ASN A 138 -12.43 17.78 -21.10
CA ASN A 138 -13.57 16.90 -20.87
C ASN A 138 -13.98 16.81 -19.40
N ARG A 139 -13.14 17.30 -18.49
CA ARG A 139 -13.38 17.29 -17.05
C ARG A 139 -13.12 18.69 -16.49
N TYR A 140 -14.13 19.35 -15.95
CA TYR A 140 -13.99 20.71 -15.40
C TYR A 140 -15.13 21.07 -14.45
N SER A 141 -14.92 22.10 -13.65
CA SER A 141 -15.95 22.71 -12.80
C SER A 141 -16.01 24.21 -13.08
N LEU A 142 -17.15 24.72 -13.53
CA LEU A 142 -17.40 26.14 -13.77
C LEU A 142 -18.33 26.69 -12.68
N ILE A 143 -17.87 27.71 -11.95
CA ILE A 143 -18.57 28.31 -10.81
C ILE A 143 -18.70 29.81 -11.06
N MET A 144 -19.87 30.38 -10.79
CA MET A 144 -20.11 31.81 -10.94
C MET A 144 -21.04 32.36 -9.86
N ASP A 145 -20.70 33.54 -9.33
CA ASP A 145 -21.56 34.34 -8.46
C ASP A 145 -22.30 35.37 -9.31
N VAL A 146 -23.60 35.17 -9.51
CA VAL A 146 -24.43 35.93 -10.46
C VAL A 146 -25.74 36.42 -9.87
N MET A 147 -26.25 37.52 -10.41
CA MET A 147 -27.60 38.03 -10.15
C MET A 147 -28.22 38.55 -11.45
N PHE A 148 -29.49 38.27 -11.70
CA PHE A 148 -30.22 38.74 -12.88
C PHE A 148 -31.40 39.62 -12.47
N PRO A 149 -31.30 40.96 -12.53
CA PRO A 149 -32.34 41.88 -12.08
C PRO A 149 -33.62 41.79 -12.92
N ASN A 150 -33.47 41.71 -14.25
CA ASN A 150 -34.57 41.74 -15.21
C ASN A 150 -34.49 40.52 -16.15
N ARG A 151 -34.63 39.31 -15.59
CA ARG A 151 -34.57 38.09 -16.40
C ARG A 151 -35.69 38.10 -17.46
N PRO A 152 -35.40 37.85 -18.75
CA PRO A 152 -36.43 37.62 -19.75
C PRO A 152 -37.38 36.50 -19.29
N LYS A 153 -38.63 36.51 -19.77
CA LYS A 153 -39.61 35.45 -19.41
C LYS A 153 -39.28 34.09 -20.02
N ASP A 154 -38.32 34.05 -20.94
CA ASP A 154 -37.87 32.87 -21.67
C ASP A 154 -36.58 32.32 -21.02
N PHE A 155 -35.66 31.76 -21.81
CA PHE A 155 -34.40 31.21 -21.35
C PHE A 155 -33.35 32.30 -21.05
N THR A 156 -32.39 31.95 -20.20
CA THR A 156 -31.19 32.77 -19.94
C THR A 156 -29.96 31.87 -19.99
N SER A 157 -29.16 32.02 -21.04
CA SER A 157 -27.91 31.31 -21.23
C SER A 157 -26.87 31.71 -20.18
N LEU A 158 -26.14 30.70 -19.69
CA LEU A 158 -25.03 30.82 -18.74
C LEU A 158 -23.70 30.45 -19.42
N LEU A 159 -23.69 29.39 -20.24
CA LEU A 159 -22.51 28.88 -20.93
C LEU A 159 -22.83 28.53 -22.39
N GLN A 160 -21.91 28.88 -23.27
CA GLN A 160 -21.91 28.53 -24.68
C GLN A 160 -20.49 28.06 -25.08
N THR A 161 -20.37 26.83 -25.57
CA THR A 161 -19.08 26.21 -25.95
C THR A 161 -18.70 26.51 -27.40
N ASN A 162 -19.67 26.83 -28.27
CA ASN A 162 -19.42 27.30 -29.63
C ASN A 162 -18.96 28.76 -29.65
N LEU A 163 -17.68 28.98 -29.92
CA LEU A 163 -17.09 30.33 -29.96
C LEU A 163 -17.62 31.25 -31.06
N GLU A 164 -18.27 30.70 -32.08
CA GLU A 164 -18.94 31.48 -33.13
C GLU A 164 -20.34 31.93 -32.72
N ASN A 165 -20.84 31.48 -31.57
CA ASN A 165 -22.20 31.71 -31.08
C ASN A 165 -23.24 31.46 -32.18
N SER A 166 -23.10 30.33 -32.87
CA SER A 166 -23.87 29.97 -34.07
C SER A 166 -24.99 28.97 -33.80
N ASN A 167 -25.02 28.37 -32.61
CA ASN A 167 -26.00 27.40 -32.11
C ASN A 167 -26.40 27.75 -30.67
N ASP A 168 -27.34 26.98 -30.12
CA ASP A 168 -27.87 27.16 -28.76
C ASP A 168 -26.79 26.87 -27.70
N GLY A 169 -26.86 27.57 -26.57
CA GLY A 169 -25.98 27.36 -25.41
C GLY A 169 -26.04 25.96 -24.78
N GLU A 170 -25.13 25.70 -23.82
CA GLU A 170 -24.96 24.41 -23.15
C GLU A 170 -25.50 24.39 -21.72
N TRP A 171 -25.76 25.55 -21.12
CA TRP A 171 -26.28 25.66 -19.77
C TRP A 171 -27.18 26.89 -19.64
N PHE A 172 -28.41 26.68 -19.18
CA PHE A 172 -29.43 27.73 -19.10
C PHE A 172 -30.10 27.78 -17.74
N ILE A 173 -30.68 28.95 -17.46
CA ILE A 173 -31.82 29.10 -16.55
C ILE A 173 -33.10 29.02 -17.41
N HIS A 174 -33.98 28.07 -17.09
CA HIS A 174 -35.27 27.88 -17.73
C HIS A 174 -36.31 28.88 -17.21
N THR A 175 -37.45 29.01 -17.91
CA THR A 175 -38.56 29.92 -17.56
C THR A 175 -39.13 29.73 -16.15
N ASN A 176 -38.98 28.53 -15.57
CA ASN A 176 -39.38 28.22 -14.18
C ASN A 176 -38.29 28.53 -13.15
N GLY A 177 -37.13 29.05 -13.56
CA GLY A 177 -35.97 29.34 -12.72
C GLY A 177 -35.01 28.16 -12.51
N GLY A 178 -35.32 26.95 -12.98
CA GLY A 178 -34.41 25.80 -12.86
C GLY A 178 -33.20 25.93 -13.78
N ILE A 179 -32.05 25.41 -13.35
CA ILE A 179 -30.82 25.37 -14.16
C ILE A 179 -30.64 24.02 -14.83
N GLY A 180 -30.11 24.00 -16.06
CA GLY A 180 -29.88 22.77 -16.82
C GLY A 180 -29.93 22.96 -18.33
N ILE A 181 -30.23 21.86 -19.04
CA ILE A 181 -30.40 21.82 -20.51
C ILE A 181 -31.23 20.59 -20.93
N SER A 182 -31.69 20.54 -22.19
CA SER A 182 -32.31 19.36 -22.81
C SER A 182 -33.55 18.83 -22.07
N GLY A 183 -34.33 19.73 -21.47
CA GLY A 183 -35.55 19.39 -20.72
C GLY A 183 -35.29 18.93 -19.29
N VAL A 184 -34.04 18.91 -18.84
CA VAL A 184 -33.64 18.46 -17.51
C VAL A 184 -33.16 19.70 -16.73
N TYR A 185 -34.08 20.26 -15.94
CA TYR A 185 -33.86 21.49 -15.15
C TYR A 185 -34.16 21.24 -13.68
N GLY A 186 -33.30 21.71 -12.78
CA GLY A 186 -33.47 21.56 -11.34
C GLY A 186 -33.17 22.84 -10.57
N GLY A 187 -33.71 22.92 -9.35
CA GLY A 187 -33.55 24.09 -8.48
C GLY A 187 -34.41 25.29 -8.90
N MET A 188 -34.13 26.44 -8.30
CA MET A 188 -34.84 27.69 -8.57
C MET A 188 -33.92 28.90 -8.36
N VAL A 189 -33.66 29.61 -9.45
CA VAL A 189 -32.98 30.90 -9.49
C VAL A 189 -34.05 31.98 -9.63
N GLU A 190 -34.19 32.84 -8.63
CA GLU A 190 -35.09 33.99 -8.66
C GLU A 190 -34.41 35.21 -9.30
N SER A 191 -35.20 36.14 -9.81
CA SER A 191 -34.69 37.44 -10.27
C SER A 191 -34.33 38.32 -9.07
N ASP A 192 -33.36 39.20 -9.24
CA ASP A 192 -32.91 40.15 -8.21
C ASP A 192 -32.34 39.48 -6.93
N VAL A 193 -31.87 38.23 -7.05
CA VAL A 193 -31.23 37.47 -5.97
C VAL A 193 -29.87 36.96 -6.45
N TRP A 194 -28.87 37.06 -5.56
CA TRP A 194 -27.53 36.50 -5.80
C TRP A 194 -27.53 34.99 -5.61
N TYR A 195 -26.94 34.27 -6.56
CA TYR A 195 -26.69 32.84 -6.46
C TYR A 195 -25.24 32.50 -6.84
N ARG A 196 -24.70 31.48 -6.17
CA ARG A 196 -23.53 30.74 -6.62
C ARG A 196 -24.00 29.56 -7.43
N LEU A 197 -23.79 29.60 -8.73
CA LEU A 197 -24.14 28.52 -9.64
C LEU A 197 -22.88 27.73 -9.99
N ALA A 198 -22.96 26.40 -9.94
CA ALA A 198 -21.87 25.55 -10.40
C ALA A 198 -22.36 24.50 -11.40
N LEU A 199 -21.53 24.27 -12.41
CA LEU A 199 -21.61 23.19 -13.38
C LEU A 199 -20.35 22.34 -13.26
N VAL A 200 -20.50 21.09 -12.84
CA VAL A 200 -19.43 20.10 -12.79
C VAL A 200 -19.60 19.15 -13.97
N VAL A 201 -18.60 19.04 -14.83
CA VAL A 201 -18.59 18.19 -16.01
C VAL A 201 -17.51 17.13 -15.85
N ASP A 202 -17.91 15.86 -15.93
CA ASP A 202 -16.99 14.72 -16.04
C ASP A 202 -17.45 13.84 -17.20
N LEU A 203 -16.99 14.14 -18.42
CA LEU A 203 -17.35 13.37 -19.63
C LEU A 203 -16.66 12.00 -19.68
N ALA A 204 -15.64 11.75 -18.87
CA ALA A 204 -15.06 10.42 -18.72
C ALA A 204 -16.01 9.50 -17.93
N ALA A 205 -16.68 10.05 -16.91
CA ALA A 205 -17.79 9.39 -16.21
C ALA A 205 -19.14 9.54 -16.96
N GLY A 206 -19.18 10.37 -18.01
CA GLY A 206 -20.38 10.67 -18.79
C GLY A 206 -21.43 11.49 -18.05
N THR A 207 -21.00 12.37 -17.13
CA THR A 207 -21.89 13.14 -16.24
C THR A 207 -21.74 14.65 -16.36
N MET A 208 -22.83 15.36 -16.10
CA MET A 208 -22.86 16.81 -15.87
C MET A 208 -23.79 17.12 -14.70
N THR A 209 -23.28 17.75 -13.66
CA THR A 209 -23.98 17.98 -12.39
C THR A 209 -24.13 19.46 -12.12
N TYR A 210 -25.31 19.86 -11.65
CA TYR A 210 -25.70 21.25 -11.48
C TYR A 210 -25.94 21.55 -10.01
N PHE A 211 -25.43 22.69 -9.54
CA PHE A 211 -25.52 23.10 -8.15
C PHE A 211 -26.00 24.55 -8.01
N ILE A 212 -26.75 24.81 -6.94
CA ILE A 212 -27.14 26.15 -6.52
C ILE A 212 -26.75 26.30 -5.04
N ASN A 213 -25.92 27.30 -4.75
CA ASN A 213 -25.44 27.61 -3.40
C ASN A 213 -24.86 26.40 -2.66
N GLY A 214 -24.09 25.57 -3.36
CA GLY A 214 -23.47 24.35 -2.84
C GLY A 214 -24.34 23.10 -2.88
N ALA A 215 -25.67 23.23 -3.04
CA ALA A 215 -26.56 22.06 -3.10
C ALA A 215 -26.70 21.53 -4.53
N GLN A 216 -26.53 20.22 -4.73
CA GLN A 216 -26.83 19.57 -6.00
C GLN A 216 -28.34 19.67 -6.29
N VAL A 217 -28.69 20.19 -7.46
CA VAL A 217 -30.09 20.36 -7.88
C VAL A 217 -30.50 19.45 -9.01
N ASN A 218 -29.54 18.94 -9.80
CA ASN A 218 -29.80 18.07 -10.94
C ASN A 218 -28.52 17.39 -11.47
N GLN A 219 -28.67 16.36 -12.30
CA GLN A 219 -27.57 15.73 -13.03
C GLN A 219 -28.04 15.13 -14.36
N LEU A 220 -27.24 15.32 -15.41
CA LEU A 220 -27.33 14.61 -16.68
C LEU A 220 -26.29 13.49 -16.74
N THR A 221 -26.65 12.39 -17.39
CA THR A 221 -25.79 11.22 -17.61
C THR A 221 -25.73 10.85 -19.08
N GLY A 222 -24.83 9.95 -19.46
CA GLY A 222 -24.70 9.45 -20.84
C GLY A 222 -24.03 10.43 -21.80
N GLN A 223 -23.21 11.35 -21.28
CA GLN A 223 -22.43 12.26 -22.10
C GLN A 223 -21.17 11.58 -22.63
N GLY A 224 -20.67 12.03 -23.79
CA GLY A 224 -19.49 11.47 -24.43
C GLY A 224 -18.30 12.42 -24.41
N LEU A 225 -17.09 11.86 -24.53
CA LEU A 225 -15.86 12.63 -24.71
C LEU A 225 -15.87 13.44 -26.01
N ASP A 226 -15.17 14.57 -26.00
CA ASP A 226 -14.99 15.50 -27.11
C ASP A 226 -16.31 15.88 -27.80
N SER A 227 -17.37 15.93 -26.99
CA SER A 227 -18.73 16.19 -27.43
C SER A 227 -19.12 17.65 -27.18
N ARG A 228 -20.42 17.95 -27.29
CA ARG A 228 -21.01 19.29 -27.12
C ARG A 228 -20.52 20.03 -25.86
N PHE A 229 -20.24 19.29 -24.79
CA PHE A 229 -19.93 19.82 -23.46
C PHE A 229 -18.43 19.90 -23.14
N SER A 230 -17.57 19.41 -24.03
CA SER A 230 -16.12 19.61 -23.89
C SER A 230 -15.74 21.03 -24.27
N LEU A 231 -14.68 21.58 -23.65
CA LEU A 231 -14.25 22.96 -23.91
C LEU A 231 -13.10 23.02 -24.90
N ASP A 232 -13.27 23.88 -25.90
CA ASP A 232 -12.17 24.55 -26.60
C ASP A 232 -11.38 25.45 -25.63
N PRO A 233 -10.19 25.97 -26.00
CA PRO A 233 -9.38 26.86 -25.14
C PRO A 233 -10.09 28.10 -24.57
N ALA A 234 -11.28 28.41 -25.09
CA ALA A 234 -12.17 29.44 -24.58
C ALA A 234 -13.63 28.98 -24.62
N ALA A 235 -14.47 29.64 -23.83
CA ALA A 235 -15.92 29.53 -23.85
C ALA A 235 -16.57 30.91 -23.74
N LEU A 236 -17.85 31.00 -24.06
CA LEU A 236 -18.62 32.23 -23.93
C LEU A 236 -19.58 32.13 -22.75
N LEU A 237 -19.49 33.07 -21.82
CA LEU A 237 -20.46 33.24 -20.74
C LEU A 237 -21.57 34.17 -21.20
N PHE A 238 -22.82 33.80 -20.92
CA PHE A 238 -24.03 34.58 -21.23
C PHE A 238 -24.29 34.83 -22.73
N ALA A 239 -23.66 34.06 -23.63
CA ALA A 239 -23.91 34.14 -25.06
C ALA A 239 -25.00 33.15 -25.50
N ASP A 240 -25.78 33.57 -26.47
CA ASP A 240 -26.70 32.70 -27.19
C ASP A 240 -26.99 33.27 -28.60
N ASN A 241 -27.25 32.40 -29.57
CA ASN A 241 -27.38 32.75 -30.98
C ASN A 241 -28.76 33.31 -31.37
N ASP A 242 -29.81 33.02 -30.61
CA ASP A 242 -31.19 33.40 -30.94
C ASP A 242 -31.89 34.29 -29.89
N GLN A 243 -31.06 34.93 -29.05
CA GLN A 243 -31.39 36.01 -28.10
C GLN A 243 -31.90 35.53 -26.74
N GLU A 244 -31.57 34.31 -26.34
CA GLU A 244 -31.77 33.77 -24.99
C GLU A 244 -30.72 34.29 -23.99
N ASN A 245 -30.30 35.55 -24.16
CA ASN A 245 -29.38 36.27 -23.27
C ASN A 245 -30.12 37.27 -22.38
N ALA A 246 -29.52 37.58 -21.23
CA ALA A 246 -30.07 38.47 -20.21
C ALA A 246 -29.09 39.57 -19.81
N GLU A 247 -29.61 40.63 -19.19
CA GLU A 247 -28.83 41.60 -18.42
C GLU A 247 -28.59 41.05 -17.02
N GLY A 248 -27.40 41.25 -16.46
CA GLY A 248 -27.06 40.74 -15.15
C GLY A 248 -25.88 41.41 -14.49
N LEU A 249 -25.63 40.96 -13.26
CA LEU A 249 -24.43 41.22 -12.49
C LEU A 249 -23.62 39.93 -12.31
N LEU A 250 -22.31 40.04 -12.42
CA LEU A 250 -21.34 38.98 -12.13
C LEU A 250 -20.34 39.52 -11.10
N ASN A 251 -20.22 38.88 -9.95
CA ASN A 251 -19.23 39.24 -8.94
C ASN A 251 -17.93 38.46 -9.13
N SER A 252 -18.03 37.15 -9.35
CA SER A 252 -16.84 36.32 -9.57
C SER A 252 -17.16 35.12 -10.46
N VAL A 253 -16.14 34.64 -11.18
CA VAL A 253 -16.19 33.39 -11.95
C VAL A 253 -14.89 32.63 -11.75
N GLN A 254 -15.01 31.31 -11.59
CA GLN A 254 -13.90 30.39 -11.43
C GLN A 254 -14.15 29.17 -12.32
N ILE A 255 -13.09 28.70 -12.98
CA ILE A 255 -13.09 27.40 -13.65
C ILE A 255 -11.92 26.55 -13.15
N ARG A 256 -12.18 25.27 -12.91
CA ARG A 256 -11.17 24.28 -12.54
C ARG A 256 -11.05 23.21 -13.61
N ASN A 257 -9.85 22.68 -13.86
CA ASN A 257 -9.61 21.64 -14.86
C ASN A 257 -9.89 20.22 -14.36
N PHE A 258 -10.70 20.08 -13.32
CA PHE A 258 -11.13 18.81 -12.75
C PHE A 258 -12.59 18.92 -12.26
N PRO A 259 -13.30 17.78 -12.15
CA PRO A 259 -14.65 17.76 -11.62
C PRO A 259 -14.57 17.79 -10.09
N MET A 260 -15.21 18.76 -9.47
CA MET A 260 -15.31 18.86 -8.01
C MET A 260 -16.37 17.90 -7.48
N SER A 261 -16.14 17.35 -6.30
CA SER A 261 -17.10 16.50 -5.60
C SER A 261 -18.31 17.29 -5.11
N ALA A 262 -19.41 16.60 -4.78
CA ALA A 262 -20.59 17.26 -4.23
C ALA A 262 -20.29 17.95 -2.89
N ASP A 263 -19.42 17.37 -2.06
CA ASP A 263 -19.03 17.91 -0.77
C ASP A 263 -18.14 19.15 -0.93
N GLU A 264 -17.17 19.12 -1.85
CA GLU A 264 -16.34 20.29 -2.19
C GLU A 264 -17.19 21.47 -2.67
N ILE A 265 -18.22 21.21 -3.49
CA ILE A 265 -19.15 22.27 -3.93
C ILE A 265 -20.04 22.74 -2.77
N ALA A 266 -20.46 21.84 -1.88
CA ALA A 266 -21.25 22.19 -0.69
C ALA A 266 -20.47 23.15 0.24
N GLU A 267 -19.17 22.95 0.40
CA GLU A 267 -18.30 23.82 1.18
C GLU A 267 -18.16 25.24 0.61
N LEU A 268 -18.29 25.41 -0.71
CA LEU A 268 -18.33 26.74 -1.31
C LEU A 268 -19.59 27.54 -0.89
N GLY A 269 -20.68 26.86 -0.53
CA GLY A 269 -21.93 27.49 -0.09
C GLY A 269 -22.52 28.50 -1.08
N GLY A 270 -23.19 29.53 -0.55
CA GLY A 270 -23.76 30.62 -1.33
C GLY A 270 -22.77 31.74 -1.68
N PRO A 271 -23.18 32.72 -2.50
CA PRO A 271 -22.33 33.84 -2.89
C PRO A 271 -22.05 34.75 -1.69
N SER A 272 -20.84 35.31 -1.65
CA SER A 272 -20.39 36.23 -0.61
C SER A 272 -19.74 37.46 -1.21
N ALA A 273 -19.60 38.55 -0.45
CA ALA A 273 -18.90 39.73 -0.93
C ALA A 273 -17.41 39.50 -1.25
N ALA A 274 -16.82 38.41 -0.75
CA ALA A 274 -15.45 38.00 -1.05
C ALA A 274 -15.32 37.20 -2.35
N GLY A 275 -16.44 36.82 -3.00
CA GLY A 275 -16.44 35.98 -4.19
C GLY A 275 -16.17 34.50 -3.90
N ILE A 276 -15.73 33.77 -4.94
CA ILE A 276 -15.43 32.33 -4.89
C ILE A 276 -14.01 32.12 -4.32
N PRO A 277 -13.82 31.30 -3.27
CA PRO A 277 -12.50 30.96 -2.77
C PRO A 277 -11.60 30.30 -3.83
N ALA A 278 -10.36 30.80 -3.97
CA ALA A 278 -9.36 30.27 -4.91
C ALA A 278 -8.84 28.88 -4.51
N GLU A 279 -8.68 28.67 -3.20
CA GLU A 279 -8.26 27.41 -2.60
C GLU A 279 -9.40 26.93 -1.67
N ILE A 280 -9.75 25.65 -1.78
CA ILE A 280 -10.45 24.93 -0.72
C ILE A 280 -9.40 24.02 -0.08
N ASP A 281 -9.24 24.11 1.23
CA ASP A 281 -8.45 23.12 1.95
C ASP A 281 -9.35 21.90 2.13
N GLU A 282 -9.27 20.98 1.19
CA GLU A 282 -10.16 19.81 1.11
C GLU A 282 -10.06 18.95 2.38
N CYS A 283 -8.91 19.00 3.05
CA CYS A 283 -8.62 18.29 4.30
C CYS A 283 -8.93 19.11 5.56
N ALA A 284 -9.30 20.40 5.43
CA ALA A 284 -9.71 21.18 6.57
C ALA A 284 -11.05 20.70 7.12
N VAL A 285 -11.08 20.53 8.44
CA VAL A 285 -12.27 20.06 9.14
C VAL A 285 -13.30 21.17 9.24
N SER A 286 -14.41 21.01 8.52
CA SER A 286 -15.58 21.90 8.55
C SER A 286 -16.72 21.33 9.42
N ASN A 287 -16.72 20.00 9.61
CA ASN A 287 -17.66 19.25 10.44
C ASN A 287 -16.86 18.33 11.40
N PRO A 288 -17.01 18.45 12.73
CA PRO A 288 -16.31 17.59 13.68
C PRO A 288 -16.61 16.09 13.55
N ALA A 289 -17.68 15.70 12.85
CA ALA A 289 -17.98 14.29 12.60
C ALA A 289 -17.11 13.68 11.49
N ASP A 290 -16.41 14.50 10.70
CA ASP A 290 -15.52 14.05 9.62
C ASP A 290 -14.06 14.00 10.08
N ASP A 291 -13.79 14.20 11.38
CA ASP A 291 -12.48 14.16 12.04
C ASP A 291 -12.64 13.40 13.37
N CYS A 292 -12.80 12.09 13.25
CA CYS A 292 -13.14 11.24 14.38
C CYS A 292 -11.98 11.16 15.40
N ASN A 293 -10.73 11.27 14.94
CA ASN A 293 -9.53 11.21 15.76
C ASN A 293 -9.12 12.59 16.35
N GLY A 294 -9.75 13.67 15.90
CA GLY A 294 -9.59 15.04 16.41
C GLY A 294 -8.25 15.67 16.07
N ASN A 295 -7.60 15.25 14.98
CA ASN A 295 -6.28 15.71 14.57
C ASN A 295 -6.34 16.98 13.67
N ASN A 296 -7.54 17.51 13.40
CA ASN A 296 -7.84 18.60 12.47
C ASN A 296 -7.55 18.29 10.99
N VAL A 297 -7.57 17.02 10.61
CA VAL A 297 -7.56 16.52 9.24
C VAL A 297 -8.81 15.65 9.08
N LYS A 298 -9.48 15.74 7.94
CA LYS A 298 -10.64 14.86 7.71
C LYS A 298 -10.21 13.39 7.61
N ASP A 299 -11.03 12.49 8.11
CA ASP A 299 -10.88 11.03 8.09
C ASP A 299 -10.45 10.50 6.70
N TYR A 300 -11.13 10.94 5.64
CA TYR A 300 -10.80 10.51 4.28
C TYR A 300 -9.38 10.94 3.85
N CYS A 301 -8.90 12.10 4.33
CA CYS A 301 -7.54 12.55 4.06
C CYS A 301 -6.53 11.74 4.87
N ASP A 302 -6.86 11.37 6.11
CA ASP A 302 -6.00 10.51 6.91
C ASP A 302 -5.76 9.15 6.26
N ILE A 303 -6.84 8.54 5.77
CA ILE A 303 -6.79 7.26 5.05
C ILE A 303 -6.05 7.40 3.73
N ARG A 304 -6.39 8.42 2.92
CA ARG A 304 -5.75 8.68 1.61
C ARG A 304 -4.24 8.91 1.75
N ASP A 305 -3.83 9.68 2.75
CA ASP A 305 -2.44 10.06 2.96
C ASP A 305 -1.66 9.00 3.76
N GLY A 306 -2.34 7.93 4.19
CA GLY A 306 -1.77 6.81 4.93
C GLY A 306 -1.30 7.18 6.34
N THR A 307 -1.84 8.26 6.92
CA THR A 307 -1.65 8.60 8.33
C THR A 307 -2.53 7.77 9.25
N SER A 308 -3.61 7.19 8.71
CA SER A 308 -4.46 6.18 9.38
C SER A 308 -4.78 5.01 8.45
N GLY A 309 -5.08 3.84 9.03
CA GLY A 309 -5.57 2.66 8.31
C GLY A 309 -7.09 2.69 8.13
N ASP A 310 -7.59 1.98 7.11
CA ASP A 310 -9.02 1.69 6.91
C ASP A 310 -9.10 0.29 6.30
N CYS A 311 -8.91 -0.71 7.15
CA CYS A 311 -8.71 -2.09 6.71
C CYS A 311 -10.01 -2.75 6.24
N ASN A 312 -11.17 -2.31 6.76
CA ASN A 312 -12.50 -2.76 6.33
C ASN A 312 -13.08 -1.90 5.18
N ALA A 313 -12.36 -0.86 4.75
CA ALA A 313 -12.69 0.05 3.65
C ALA A 313 -14.05 0.75 3.81
N ASN A 314 -14.43 1.08 5.04
CA ASN A 314 -15.71 1.73 5.34
C ASN A 314 -15.61 3.27 5.30
N GLY A 315 -14.41 3.83 5.13
CA GLY A 315 -14.12 5.26 5.08
C GLY A 315 -13.93 5.92 6.45
N ILE A 316 -13.87 5.13 7.53
CA ILE A 316 -13.59 5.54 8.90
C ILE A 316 -12.21 4.95 9.28
N PRO A 317 -11.31 5.75 9.87
CA PRO A 317 -10.04 5.25 10.36
C PRO A 317 -10.21 4.08 11.36
N ASP A 318 -9.32 3.09 11.25
CA ASP A 318 -9.27 1.91 12.12
C ASP A 318 -9.33 2.29 13.61
N GLU A 319 -8.57 3.32 14.03
CA GLU A 319 -8.56 3.80 15.41
C GLU A 319 -9.92 4.33 15.90
N CYS A 320 -10.76 4.82 14.98
CA CYS A 320 -12.08 5.34 15.26
C CYS A 320 -13.15 4.25 15.28
N ASP A 321 -13.01 3.24 14.44
CA ASP A 321 -13.82 2.03 14.52
C ASP A 321 -13.62 1.33 15.87
N ILE A 322 -12.38 1.19 16.33
CA ILE A 322 -12.06 0.64 17.65
C ILE A 322 -12.62 1.53 18.77
N ALA A 323 -12.39 2.85 18.72
CA ALA A 323 -12.85 3.77 19.76
C ALA A 323 -14.38 3.83 19.89
N SER A 324 -15.10 3.64 18.78
CA SER A 324 -16.56 3.60 18.76
C SER A 324 -17.16 2.23 19.13
N GLY A 325 -16.33 1.18 19.15
CA GLY A 325 -16.74 -0.21 19.33
C GLY A 325 -17.42 -0.81 18.09
N ALA A 326 -17.20 -0.21 16.92
CA ALA A 326 -17.61 -0.80 15.64
C ALA A 326 -16.76 -2.02 15.28
N SER A 327 -15.49 -2.01 15.67
CA SER A 327 -14.57 -3.14 15.56
C SER A 327 -13.93 -3.48 16.91
N GLU A 328 -13.59 -4.75 17.10
CA GLU A 328 -12.89 -5.25 18.30
C GLU A 328 -11.38 -5.11 18.12
N ASP A 329 -10.65 -4.90 19.22
CA ASP A 329 -9.18 -4.91 19.30
C ASP A 329 -8.82 -5.54 20.65
N CYS A 330 -8.97 -6.86 20.73
CA CYS A 330 -8.82 -7.61 21.98
C CYS A 330 -7.37 -7.55 22.50
N ASN A 331 -6.41 -7.45 21.58
CA ASN A 331 -4.98 -7.51 21.87
C ASN A 331 -4.38 -6.11 22.12
N GLY A 332 -5.12 -5.04 21.81
CA GLY A 332 -4.79 -3.65 22.08
C GLY A 332 -3.69 -3.07 21.20
N ASN A 333 -3.49 -3.61 19.99
CA ASN A 333 -2.41 -3.19 19.11
C ASN A 333 -2.81 -2.01 18.18
N GLY A 334 -4.07 -1.59 18.20
CA GLY A 334 -4.60 -0.50 17.39
C GLY A 334 -5.00 -0.90 15.96
N VAL A 335 -5.00 -2.19 15.64
CA VAL A 335 -5.54 -2.76 14.40
C VAL A 335 -6.79 -3.56 14.75
N PRO A 336 -7.92 -3.37 14.04
CA PRO A 336 -9.12 -4.16 14.24
C PRO A 336 -8.86 -5.67 14.13
N ASP A 337 -9.41 -6.47 15.04
CA ASP A 337 -9.24 -7.93 15.06
C ASP A 337 -9.67 -8.56 13.72
N GLU A 338 -10.76 -8.06 13.11
CA GLU A 338 -11.27 -8.49 11.80
C GLU A 338 -10.26 -8.33 10.66
N CYS A 339 -9.27 -7.45 10.85
CA CYS A 339 -8.19 -7.17 9.91
C CYS A 339 -6.92 -7.97 10.22
N GLU A 340 -6.90 -8.67 11.34
CA GLU A 340 -5.80 -9.53 11.78
C GLU A 340 -6.12 -11.02 11.65
N LEU A 341 -7.38 -11.40 11.45
CA LEU A 341 -7.82 -12.80 11.35
C LEU A 341 -7.06 -13.61 10.30
N ALA A 342 -6.65 -12.96 9.20
CA ALA A 342 -5.88 -13.63 8.15
C ALA A 342 -4.56 -14.16 8.72
N GLY A 343 -4.53 -15.46 8.99
CA GLY A 343 -3.35 -16.14 9.50
C GLY A 343 -3.07 -15.99 10.99
N ARG A 344 -4.05 -15.49 11.75
CA ARG A 344 -4.00 -15.47 13.21
C ARG A 344 -5.32 -15.96 13.81
N ASP A 345 -6.04 -16.77 13.05
CA ASP A 345 -7.23 -17.51 13.44
C ASP A 345 -7.06 -18.93 12.87
N CYS A 346 -6.24 -19.72 13.54
CA CYS A 346 -5.79 -21.00 13.01
C CYS A 346 -6.95 -22.00 12.87
N ASN A 347 -7.94 -21.89 13.76
CA ASN A 347 -9.10 -22.77 13.84
C ASN A 347 -10.30 -22.24 13.03
N GLN A 348 -10.16 -21.05 12.43
CA GLN A 348 -11.11 -20.38 11.56
C GLN A 348 -12.47 -20.13 12.22
N ASN A 349 -12.47 -19.82 13.52
CA ASN A 349 -13.70 -19.56 14.27
C ASN A 349 -14.13 -18.09 14.25
N GLY A 350 -13.34 -17.21 13.62
CA GLY A 350 -13.57 -15.78 13.50
C GLY A 350 -13.12 -14.97 14.70
N ILE A 351 -12.37 -15.56 15.63
CA ILE A 351 -11.75 -14.93 16.78
C ILE A 351 -10.23 -15.04 16.60
N LEU A 352 -9.50 -13.96 16.87
CA LEU A 352 -8.04 -13.99 16.83
C LEU A 352 -7.51 -14.99 17.88
N ASP A 353 -6.54 -15.81 17.48
CA ASP A 353 -5.83 -16.74 18.34
C ASP A 353 -5.33 -16.05 19.62
N ALA A 354 -4.82 -14.82 19.50
CA ALA A 354 -4.36 -14.02 20.62
C ALA A 354 -5.50 -13.61 21.59
N CYS A 355 -6.72 -13.38 21.09
CA CYS A 355 -7.89 -13.15 21.95
C CYS A 355 -8.27 -14.44 22.69
N GLU A 356 -8.26 -15.58 21.99
CA GLU A 356 -8.61 -16.86 22.58
C GLU A 356 -7.65 -17.26 23.71
N ILE A 357 -6.35 -17.02 23.50
CA ILE A 357 -5.32 -17.21 24.52
C ILE A 357 -5.57 -16.27 25.71
N LEU A 358 -5.84 -14.99 25.44
CA LEU A 358 -6.08 -13.98 26.48
C LEU A 358 -7.32 -14.31 27.34
N ASP A 359 -8.38 -14.81 26.71
CA ASP A 359 -9.61 -15.24 27.38
C ASP A 359 -9.49 -16.64 28.03
N GLY A 360 -8.41 -17.36 27.76
CA GLY A 360 -8.15 -18.71 28.26
C GLY A 360 -9.11 -19.76 27.69
N THR A 361 -9.67 -19.52 26.49
CA THR A 361 -10.53 -20.47 25.78
C THR A 361 -9.73 -21.56 25.07
N VAL A 362 -8.47 -21.27 24.75
CA VAL A 362 -7.48 -22.21 24.21
C VAL A 362 -6.20 -22.18 25.07
N PRO A 363 -5.49 -23.32 25.20
CA PRO A 363 -4.19 -23.34 25.87
C PRO A 363 -3.07 -22.85 24.94
N ASP A 364 -2.10 -22.15 25.52
CA ASP A 364 -0.80 -21.77 24.95
C ASP A 364 0.21 -22.01 26.07
N CYS A 365 0.70 -23.24 26.17
CA CYS A 365 1.47 -23.70 27.33
C CYS A 365 2.89 -23.12 27.34
N ASP A 366 3.46 -22.90 26.15
CA ASP A 366 4.85 -22.47 25.92
C ASP A 366 4.95 -20.95 25.76
N LEU A 367 3.79 -20.27 25.76
CA LEU A 367 3.61 -18.82 25.73
C LEU A 367 4.22 -18.21 24.47
N ASN A 368 4.17 -18.93 23.35
CA ASN A 368 4.70 -18.47 22.08
C ASN A 368 3.69 -17.60 21.30
N GLY A 369 2.45 -17.47 21.80
CA GLY A 369 1.38 -16.68 21.19
C GLY A 369 0.60 -17.41 20.09
N ILE A 370 0.82 -18.71 19.92
CA ILE A 370 0.13 -19.61 19.00
C ILE A 370 -0.56 -20.67 19.87
N PRO A 371 -1.88 -20.88 19.74
CA PRO A 371 -2.58 -21.89 20.53
C PRO A 371 -2.02 -23.29 20.28
N ASP A 372 -1.94 -24.12 21.33
CA ASP A 372 -1.41 -25.49 21.24
C ASP A 372 -2.14 -26.31 20.15
N THR A 373 -3.44 -26.06 19.99
CA THR A 373 -4.29 -26.71 18.96
C THR A 373 -3.88 -26.37 17.53
N CYS A 374 -3.19 -25.25 17.32
CA CYS A 374 -2.65 -24.83 16.03
C CYS A 374 -1.28 -25.47 15.75
N GLN A 375 -0.60 -25.96 16.79
CA GLN A 375 0.72 -26.58 16.70
C GLN A 375 0.63 -28.12 16.64
N ALA A 376 -0.39 -28.70 17.27
CA ALA A 376 -0.63 -30.14 17.28
C ALA A 376 -0.85 -30.70 15.86
N GLY A 377 0.02 -31.64 15.43
CA GLY A 377 -0.02 -32.22 14.09
C GLY A 377 0.31 -31.25 12.95
N ALA A 378 0.89 -30.09 13.26
CA ALA A 378 1.23 -29.05 12.29
C ALA A 378 2.62 -29.24 11.66
N ALA A 379 3.27 -30.40 11.81
CA ALA A 379 4.59 -30.67 11.26
C ALA A 379 4.64 -31.97 10.47
N VAL A 380 5.38 -31.95 9.36
CA VAL A 380 5.81 -33.15 8.63
C VAL A 380 7.31 -33.13 8.46
N SER A 381 7.95 -34.30 8.44
CA SER A 381 9.40 -34.42 8.49
C SER A 381 9.95 -35.56 7.62
N TRP A 382 11.20 -35.41 7.19
CA TRP A 382 12.00 -36.42 6.50
C TRP A 382 13.37 -36.48 7.16
N GLN A 383 13.78 -37.66 7.65
CA GLN A 383 14.98 -37.83 8.50
C GLN A 383 16.21 -38.41 7.77
N PHE A 384 16.07 -38.77 6.48
CA PHE A 384 17.15 -39.30 5.63
C PHE A 384 18.03 -40.38 6.28
N ASP A 385 17.43 -41.21 7.12
CA ASP A 385 18.04 -42.23 7.97
C ASP A 385 18.37 -43.54 7.25
N GLY A 386 18.68 -43.44 5.95
CA GLY A 386 18.78 -44.58 5.03
C GLY A 386 17.55 -44.75 4.13
N SER A 387 16.54 -43.88 4.26
CA SER A 387 15.36 -43.85 3.40
C SER A 387 14.95 -42.43 3.00
N LEU A 388 14.06 -42.33 2.00
CA LEU A 388 13.41 -41.08 1.58
C LEU A 388 12.00 -40.93 2.18
N ALA A 389 11.67 -41.74 3.19
CA ALA A 389 10.33 -41.82 3.73
C ALA A 389 9.92 -40.53 4.45
N GLY A 390 8.69 -40.10 4.22
CA GLY A 390 8.05 -39.03 4.99
C GLY A 390 7.45 -39.53 6.29
N SER A 391 7.32 -38.64 7.27
CA SER A 391 6.50 -38.89 8.46
C SER A 391 5.01 -38.99 8.11
N ALA A 392 4.19 -39.42 9.07
CA ALA A 392 2.75 -39.55 8.85
C ALA A 392 2.13 -38.19 8.45
N GLY A 393 1.56 -38.11 7.25
CA GLY A 393 0.99 -36.88 6.68
C GLY A 393 1.75 -36.35 5.46
N ALA A 394 3.03 -36.69 5.31
CA ALA A 394 3.84 -36.40 4.13
C ALA A 394 3.97 -37.62 3.19
N ALA A 395 4.21 -37.35 1.91
CA ALA A 395 4.66 -38.40 0.99
C ALA A 395 6.19 -38.57 1.06
N ASP A 396 6.67 -39.72 0.57
CA ASP A 396 8.11 -39.94 0.38
C ASP A 396 8.70 -38.88 -0.56
N ILE A 397 9.93 -38.45 -0.31
CA ILE A 397 10.65 -37.54 -1.20
C ILE A 397 10.84 -38.20 -2.56
N VAL A 398 10.57 -37.45 -3.63
CA VAL A 398 10.80 -37.88 -5.00
C VAL A 398 12.02 -37.13 -5.58
N PRO A 399 13.15 -37.81 -5.81
CA PRO A 399 14.30 -37.17 -6.43
C PRO A 399 14.04 -36.88 -7.92
N GLY A 400 14.42 -35.68 -8.36
CA GLY A 400 14.39 -35.27 -9.76
C GLY A 400 15.73 -34.69 -10.23
N ALA A 401 15.86 -34.44 -11.53
CA ALA A 401 17.08 -33.92 -12.15
C ALA A 401 16.83 -32.62 -12.90
N ALA A 402 17.70 -31.65 -12.66
CA ALA A 402 17.84 -30.42 -13.43
C ALA A 402 19.28 -30.32 -13.95
N ALA A 403 19.49 -29.46 -14.96
CA ALA A 403 20.82 -29.21 -15.48
C ALA A 403 21.78 -28.81 -14.32
N PRO A 404 23.00 -29.38 -14.25
CA PRO A 404 23.69 -30.14 -15.29
C PRO A 404 23.44 -31.67 -15.27
N ALA A 405 22.66 -32.20 -14.33
CA ALA A 405 22.38 -33.63 -14.25
C ALA A 405 21.34 -34.06 -15.29
N ALA A 406 21.48 -35.28 -15.80
CA ALA A 406 20.47 -35.92 -16.64
C ALA A 406 19.53 -36.82 -15.84
N GLU A 407 19.99 -37.31 -14.69
CA GLU A 407 19.27 -38.23 -13.79
C GLU A 407 19.61 -37.86 -12.34
N PRO A 408 18.67 -38.06 -11.39
CA PRO A 408 18.92 -37.74 -9.98
C PRO A 408 19.96 -38.69 -9.39
N GLY A 409 20.83 -38.18 -8.52
CA GLY A 409 21.80 -38.95 -7.77
C GLY A 409 21.60 -38.77 -6.28
N VAL A 410 21.02 -39.78 -5.61
CA VAL A 410 20.88 -39.84 -4.15
C VAL A 410 21.48 -41.12 -3.62
N THR A 411 22.35 -41.02 -2.61
CA THR A 411 22.90 -42.16 -1.87
C THR A 411 22.87 -41.88 -0.38
N PHE A 412 22.97 -42.92 0.45
CA PHE A 412 23.00 -42.79 1.91
C PHE A 412 24.38 -43.14 2.44
N GLU A 413 24.88 -42.31 3.34
CA GLU A 413 26.18 -42.51 3.99
C GLU A 413 26.18 -42.03 5.44
N THR A 414 27.26 -42.36 6.16
CA THR A 414 27.42 -41.96 7.57
C THR A 414 28.19 -40.66 7.63
N ALA A 415 27.62 -39.66 8.31
CA ALA A 415 28.27 -38.38 8.56
C ALA A 415 28.29 -38.08 10.06
N THR A 416 29.33 -37.38 10.52
CA THR A 416 29.42 -36.89 11.90
C THR A 416 28.84 -35.48 11.98
N ILE A 417 27.82 -35.29 12.82
CA ILE A 417 27.13 -34.01 13.06
C ILE A 417 27.18 -33.72 14.56
N GLY A 418 27.71 -32.56 14.95
CA GLY A 418 27.81 -32.20 16.38
C GLY A 418 28.63 -33.17 17.25
N GLY A 419 29.43 -34.05 16.65
CA GLY A 419 30.24 -35.07 17.33
C GLY A 419 29.60 -36.45 17.46
N ALA A 420 28.38 -36.65 16.93
CA ALA A 420 27.72 -37.95 16.83
C ALA A 420 27.50 -38.36 15.36
N ASP A 421 27.43 -39.66 15.10
CA ASP A 421 27.23 -40.19 13.74
C ASP A 421 25.75 -40.33 13.42
N ALA A 422 25.36 -39.97 12.19
CA ALA A 422 24.02 -40.13 11.63
C ALA A 422 24.08 -40.71 10.21
N GLN A 423 23.04 -41.42 9.79
CA GLN A 423 22.81 -41.65 8.36
C GLN A 423 22.29 -40.34 7.75
N VAL A 424 22.79 -40.00 6.56
CA VAL A 424 22.40 -38.81 5.81
C VAL A 424 22.27 -39.14 4.33
N ALA A 425 21.48 -38.35 3.61
CA ALA A 425 21.43 -38.45 2.15
C ALA A 425 22.47 -37.52 1.52
N HIS A 426 23.32 -38.10 0.68
CA HIS A 426 24.17 -37.39 -0.27
C HIS A 426 23.43 -37.19 -1.58
N PHE A 427 23.33 -35.96 -2.06
CA PHE A 427 22.74 -35.63 -3.35
C PHE A 427 23.76 -34.99 -4.29
N THR A 428 23.86 -35.50 -5.52
CA THR A 428 24.80 -34.98 -6.52
C THR A 428 24.30 -33.68 -7.14
N ARG A 429 25.20 -32.82 -7.60
CA ARG A 429 24.84 -31.56 -8.29
C ARG A 429 23.85 -31.80 -9.43
N GLY A 430 22.79 -31.00 -9.48
CA GLY A 430 21.68 -31.12 -10.42
C GLY A 430 20.56 -32.05 -9.95
N THR A 431 20.70 -32.71 -8.80
CA THR A 431 19.59 -33.42 -8.13
C THR A 431 18.77 -32.42 -7.34
N PHE A 432 17.45 -32.44 -7.52
CA PHE A 432 16.51 -31.75 -6.65
C PHE A 432 15.62 -32.76 -5.93
N LEU A 433 15.02 -32.35 -4.82
CA LEU A 433 14.11 -33.18 -4.03
C LEU A 433 12.72 -32.57 -4.06
N GLU A 434 11.76 -33.26 -4.67
CA GLU A 434 10.35 -32.88 -4.61
C GLU A 434 9.75 -33.37 -3.29
N LEU A 435 9.26 -32.42 -2.50
CA LEU A 435 8.53 -32.69 -1.26
C LEU A 435 7.03 -32.52 -1.51
N THR A 436 6.21 -33.34 -0.85
CA THR A 436 4.74 -33.18 -0.81
C THR A 436 4.30 -33.20 0.65
N HIS A 437 3.85 -32.04 1.16
CA HIS A 437 3.71 -31.80 2.60
C HIS A 437 2.34 -32.20 3.17
N GLY A 438 1.28 -32.26 2.35
CA GLY A 438 -0.03 -32.77 2.75
C GLY A 438 -0.89 -31.84 3.63
N PHE A 439 -0.46 -30.60 3.86
CA PHE A 439 -1.23 -29.59 4.61
C PHE A 439 -2.30 -28.93 3.75
N ALA A 440 -3.36 -28.45 4.40
CA ALA A 440 -4.35 -27.58 3.78
C ALA A 440 -3.83 -26.13 3.67
N ALA A 441 -4.55 -25.30 2.91
CA ALA A 441 -4.31 -23.87 2.88
C ALA A 441 -4.53 -23.22 4.26
N ASN A 442 -3.73 -22.20 4.57
CA ASN A 442 -3.83 -21.39 5.79
C ASN A 442 -3.46 -19.94 5.49
N GLY A 443 -3.59 -19.02 6.46
CA GLY A 443 -3.25 -17.61 6.24
C GLY A 443 -4.19 -16.87 5.27
N GLY A 444 -5.36 -17.43 4.96
CA GLY A 444 -6.19 -16.98 3.84
C GLY A 444 -5.71 -17.51 2.48
N GLY A 445 -6.45 -17.21 1.41
CA GLY A 445 -6.10 -17.69 0.07
C GLY A 445 -6.34 -19.19 -0.17
N ALA A 446 -5.64 -19.75 -1.16
CA ALA A 446 -5.78 -21.12 -1.66
C ALA A 446 -4.57 -22.01 -1.37
N TYR A 447 -3.45 -21.44 -0.92
CA TYR A 447 -2.19 -22.15 -0.68
C TYR A 447 -1.77 -22.11 0.80
N LEU A 448 -0.67 -22.79 1.12
CA LEU A 448 -0.04 -22.69 2.44
C LEU A 448 0.74 -21.37 2.50
N ASN A 449 0.15 -20.36 3.14
CA ASN A 449 0.67 -18.99 3.19
C ASN A 449 1.45 -18.68 4.47
N GLN A 450 1.32 -19.54 5.49
CA GLN A 450 2.06 -19.43 6.74
C GLN A 450 2.72 -20.76 7.06
N TYR A 451 4.03 -20.79 7.00
CA TYR A 451 4.79 -22.01 7.25
C TYR A 451 6.22 -21.72 7.64
N THR A 452 6.86 -22.76 8.15
CA THR A 452 8.29 -22.77 8.39
C THR A 452 8.90 -23.99 7.72
N LEU A 453 9.82 -23.77 6.77
CA LEU A 453 10.66 -24.82 6.18
C LEU A 453 12.00 -24.82 6.91
N ILE A 454 12.40 -25.96 7.47
CA ILE A 454 13.63 -26.15 8.23
C ILE A 454 14.42 -27.29 7.59
N MET A 455 15.73 -27.10 7.42
CA MET A 455 16.61 -28.11 6.84
C MET A 455 17.95 -28.15 7.55
N ASP A 456 18.44 -29.36 7.82
CA ASP A 456 19.81 -29.61 8.26
C ASP A 456 20.62 -30.05 7.05
N VAL A 457 21.54 -29.19 6.61
CA VAL A 457 22.29 -29.33 5.35
C VAL A 457 23.78 -29.12 5.54
N GLN A 458 24.57 -29.76 4.69
CA GLN A 458 25.99 -29.49 4.52
C GLN A 458 26.31 -29.47 3.03
N PHE A 459 26.82 -28.34 2.53
CA PHE A 459 27.32 -28.26 1.16
C PHE A 459 28.84 -28.47 1.11
N LEU A 460 29.37 -28.84 -0.06
CA LEU A 460 30.80 -29.07 -0.21
C LEU A 460 31.65 -27.81 0.09
N ALA A 461 32.88 -28.01 0.58
CA ALA A 461 33.77 -26.94 1.00
C ALA A 461 34.22 -25.99 -0.13
N ASP A 462 34.18 -26.46 -1.37
CA ASP A 462 34.53 -25.70 -2.57
C ASP A 462 33.31 -25.12 -3.30
N ARG A 463 32.13 -25.09 -2.64
CA ARG A 463 30.92 -24.43 -3.16
C ARG A 463 31.24 -23.00 -3.61
N SER A 464 30.75 -22.65 -4.79
CA SER A 464 30.93 -21.32 -5.38
C SER A 464 29.68 -20.92 -6.17
N GLY A 465 29.31 -19.64 -6.13
CA GLY A 465 28.13 -19.13 -6.81
C GLY A 465 26.84 -19.35 -6.01
N TYR A 466 25.70 -19.18 -6.68
CA TYR A 466 24.39 -19.36 -6.06
C TYR A 466 24.03 -20.84 -5.89
N THR A 467 23.32 -21.12 -4.81
CA THR A 467 22.78 -22.43 -4.48
C THR A 467 21.33 -22.26 -4.08
N SER A 468 20.40 -22.69 -4.92
CA SER A 468 18.98 -22.73 -4.59
C SER A 468 18.73 -23.71 -3.44
N LEU A 469 17.85 -23.33 -2.52
CA LEU A 469 17.38 -24.12 -1.40
C LEU A 469 15.91 -24.48 -1.57
N LEU A 470 15.09 -23.56 -2.07
CA LEU A 470 13.65 -23.73 -2.29
C LEU A 470 13.25 -23.12 -3.63
N GLN A 471 12.38 -23.82 -4.33
CA GLN A 471 11.66 -23.39 -5.51
C GLN A 471 10.17 -23.76 -5.34
N THR A 472 9.30 -22.77 -5.37
CA THR A 472 7.84 -22.91 -5.22
C THR A 472 7.17 -23.23 -6.56
N ALA A 473 7.76 -22.83 -7.68
CA ALA A 473 7.30 -23.22 -9.01
C ALA A 473 7.76 -24.65 -9.34
N THR A 474 6.84 -25.60 -9.20
CA THR A 474 7.10 -27.04 -9.39
C THR A 474 7.44 -27.43 -10.83
N ALA A 475 7.17 -26.55 -11.81
CA ALA A 475 7.63 -26.73 -13.19
C ALA A 475 9.14 -26.52 -13.36
N ASN A 476 9.82 -25.92 -12.37
CA ASN A 476 11.22 -25.51 -12.42
C ASN A 476 11.57 -24.75 -13.71
N ASP A 477 10.70 -23.84 -14.12
CA ASP A 477 10.83 -23.04 -15.35
C ASP A 477 11.32 -21.60 -15.09
N ASN A 478 11.47 -21.22 -13.82
CA ASN A 478 12.00 -19.95 -13.35
C ASN A 478 13.10 -20.16 -12.27
N ASP A 479 13.74 -19.06 -11.88
CA ASP A 479 14.78 -19.03 -10.85
C ASP A 479 14.19 -19.45 -9.50
N GLY A 480 15.02 -20.08 -8.65
CA GLY A 480 14.68 -20.40 -7.26
C GLY A 480 14.11 -19.22 -6.44
N ASP A 481 13.54 -19.53 -5.28
CA ASP A 481 12.88 -18.56 -4.40
C ASP A 481 13.63 -18.34 -3.08
N TRP A 482 14.58 -19.21 -2.75
CA TRP A 482 15.43 -19.02 -1.59
C TRP A 482 16.82 -19.58 -1.86
N PHE A 483 17.85 -18.77 -1.65
CA PHE A 483 19.20 -19.09 -2.08
C PHE A 483 20.24 -18.91 -0.97
N ILE A 484 21.37 -19.57 -1.19
CA ILE A 484 22.67 -19.18 -0.65
C ILE A 484 23.44 -18.47 -1.77
N ASP A 485 23.99 -17.29 -1.51
CA ASP A 485 24.85 -16.59 -2.47
C ASP A 485 26.29 -17.14 -2.51
N GLY A 486 27.13 -16.54 -3.36
CA GLY A 486 28.53 -16.93 -3.50
C GLY A 486 29.39 -16.71 -2.25
N ASP A 487 28.98 -15.83 -1.34
CA ASP A 487 29.69 -15.53 -0.09
C ASP A 487 29.15 -16.34 1.10
N GLY A 488 28.08 -17.13 0.89
CA GLY A 488 27.44 -17.95 1.92
C GLY A 488 26.26 -17.28 2.62
N GLY A 489 25.84 -16.10 2.19
CA GLY A 489 24.66 -15.44 2.74
C GLY A 489 23.38 -16.14 2.30
N LEU A 490 22.42 -16.28 3.23
CA LEU A 490 21.07 -16.77 2.94
C LEU A 490 20.14 -15.61 2.56
N GLY A 491 19.28 -15.81 1.58
CA GLY A 491 18.26 -14.84 1.22
C GLY A 491 17.83 -14.88 -0.24
N ILE A 492 17.42 -13.72 -0.75
CA ILE A 492 16.96 -13.53 -2.13
C ILE A 492 16.99 -12.04 -2.48
N SER A 493 16.88 -11.69 -3.78
CA SER A 493 16.65 -10.33 -4.27
C SER A 493 17.66 -9.30 -3.75
N SER A 494 18.93 -9.70 -3.76
CA SER A 494 20.07 -8.90 -3.25
C SER A 494 20.05 -8.62 -1.74
N ASN A 495 19.15 -9.23 -0.97
CA ASN A 495 19.21 -9.24 0.48
C ASN A 495 19.70 -10.60 0.98
N TYR A 496 21.01 -10.70 1.20
CA TYR A 496 21.69 -11.89 1.68
C TYR A 496 22.43 -11.57 2.97
N ALA A 497 22.33 -12.46 3.96
CA ALA A 497 22.98 -12.28 5.25
C ALA A 497 23.27 -13.61 5.95
N GLY A 498 24.08 -13.55 7.01
CA GLY A 498 24.68 -14.74 7.60
C GLY A 498 25.86 -15.24 6.77
N VAL A 499 26.46 -16.36 7.20
CA VAL A 499 27.54 -17.04 6.48
C VAL A 499 27.40 -18.54 6.71
N LEU A 500 26.90 -19.25 5.70
CA LEU A 500 26.90 -20.69 5.62
C LEU A 500 28.27 -21.15 5.08
N THR A 501 29.03 -21.83 5.91
CA THR A 501 30.40 -22.27 5.60
C THR A 501 30.34 -23.64 4.94
N GLY A 502 30.93 -23.77 3.75
CA GLY A 502 31.04 -25.06 3.06
C GLY A 502 31.84 -26.07 3.89
N GLY A 503 31.38 -27.32 3.90
CA GLY A 503 31.97 -28.41 4.69
C GLY A 503 31.52 -28.45 6.15
N GLU A 504 30.67 -27.53 6.59
CA GLU A 504 30.07 -27.51 7.92
C GLU A 504 28.56 -27.83 7.84
N TRP A 505 28.03 -28.44 8.89
CA TRP A 505 26.60 -28.67 9.03
C TRP A 505 25.91 -27.40 9.55
N HIS A 506 24.80 -27.05 8.91
CA HIS A 506 24.00 -25.89 9.27
C HIS A 506 22.53 -26.26 9.31
N ARG A 507 21.82 -25.70 10.30
CA ARG A 507 20.37 -25.66 10.33
C ARG A 507 19.93 -24.36 9.69
N VAL A 508 19.22 -24.44 8.57
CA VAL A 508 18.65 -23.28 7.89
C VAL A 508 17.14 -23.32 8.01
N ALA A 509 16.51 -22.16 8.20
CA ALA A 509 15.06 -22.07 8.19
C ALA A 509 14.56 -20.88 7.37
N LEU A 510 13.45 -21.08 6.68
CA LEU A 510 12.65 -20.04 6.03
C LEU A 510 11.28 -20.01 6.72
N VAL A 511 10.98 -18.90 7.38
CA VAL A 511 9.65 -18.62 7.94
C VAL A 511 8.92 -17.71 6.96
N VAL A 512 7.75 -18.12 6.49
CA VAL A 512 6.87 -17.33 5.62
C VAL A 512 5.58 -17.02 6.36
N ASP A 513 5.18 -15.76 6.29
CA ASP A 513 3.97 -15.22 6.87
C ASP A 513 3.37 -14.20 5.88
N ALA A 514 2.70 -14.71 4.84
CA ALA A 514 2.18 -13.88 3.75
C ALA A 514 1.11 -12.86 4.20
N PRO A 515 0.23 -13.16 5.19
CA PRO A 515 -0.70 -12.17 5.73
C PRO A 515 -0.02 -10.94 6.33
N LEU A 516 1.11 -11.14 7.01
CA LEU A 516 1.96 -10.04 7.50
C LEU A 516 2.94 -9.52 6.44
N ASN A 517 2.80 -9.97 5.19
CA ASN A 517 3.69 -9.67 4.07
C ASN A 517 5.15 -9.84 4.48
N ALA A 518 5.51 -10.95 5.13
CA ALA A 518 6.85 -11.17 5.65
C ALA A 518 7.40 -12.57 5.29
N HIS A 519 8.69 -12.64 4.99
CA HIS A 519 9.46 -13.88 5.08
C HIS A 519 10.84 -13.62 5.68
N ARG A 520 11.34 -14.56 6.47
CA ARG A 520 12.56 -14.43 7.27
C ARG A 520 13.42 -15.66 7.11
N SER A 521 14.72 -15.47 6.86
CA SER A 521 15.68 -16.57 6.85
C SER A 521 16.44 -16.62 8.17
N TYR A 522 16.77 -17.84 8.59
CA TYR A 522 17.50 -18.11 9.82
C TYR A 522 18.64 -19.09 9.55
N LEU A 523 19.74 -18.89 10.28
CA LEU A 523 20.92 -19.74 10.25
C LEU A 523 21.28 -20.11 11.68
N ASN A 524 21.26 -21.40 11.99
CA ASN A 524 21.65 -21.95 13.29
C ASN A 524 20.90 -21.27 14.46
N GLY A 525 19.59 -21.12 14.30
CA GLY A 525 18.70 -20.48 15.28
C GLY A 525 18.69 -18.95 15.28
N ALA A 526 19.59 -18.28 14.54
CA ALA A 526 19.65 -16.83 14.48
C ALA A 526 18.97 -16.29 13.20
N ARG A 527 18.10 -15.29 13.32
CA ARG A 527 17.53 -14.58 12.16
C ARG A 527 18.63 -13.82 11.43
N VAL A 528 18.73 -14.04 10.12
CA VAL A 528 19.73 -13.39 9.26
C VAL A 528 19.11 -12.39 8.29
N THR A 529 17.89 -12.64 7.78
CA THR A 529 17.18 -11.71 6.89
C THR A 529 15.75 -11.47 7.34
N ASN A 530 15.18 -10.36 6.86
CA ASN A 530 13.76 -10.03 6.96
C ASN A 530 13.35 -9.32 5.67
N ASN A 531 12.40 -9.90 4.95
CA ASN A 531 11.97 -9.48 3.62
C ASN A 531 10.45 -9.39 3.56
N SER A 532 9.94 -8.66 2.56
CA SER A 532 8.52 -8.69 2.22
C SER A 532 8.13 -10.04 1.64
N GLY A 533 7.13 -10.70 2.21
CA GLY A 533 6.57 -12.00 1.80
C GLY A 533 5.90 -12.01 0.43
N GLY A 534 5.47 -10.84 -0.05
CA GLY A 534 4.52 -10.74 -1.14
C GLY A 534 3.08 -10.88 -0.64
N PRO A 535 2.09 -10.72 -1.52
CA PRO A 535 0.69 -10.91 -1.15
C PRO A 535 0.42 -12.39 -0.79
N VAL A 536 -0.68 -12.63 -0.09
CA VAL A 536 -1.30 -13.96 0.06
C VAL A 536 -1.46 -14.61 -1.32
N ASP A 537 -1.20 -15.91 -1.41
CA ASP A 537 -1.08 -16.72 -2.64
C ASP A 537 -0.04 -16.19 -3.64
N GLY A 538 0.93 -15.43 -3.14
CA GLY A 538 2.06 -14.92 -3.90
C GLY A 538 3.19 -15.93 -4.07
N ARG A 539 4.36 -15.39 -4.39
CA ARG A 539 5.57 -16.16 -4.75
C ARG A 539 5.99 -17.19 -3.70
N PHE A 540 5.89 -16.84 -2.42
CA PHE A 540 6.36 -17.67 -1.32
C PHE A 540 5.31 -18.63 -0.77
N SER A 541 4.08 -18.57 -1.28
CA SER A 541 3.01 -19.49 -0.89
C SER A 541 3.28 -20.88 -1.46
N LEU A 542 3.16 -21.91 -0.62
CA LEU A 542 3.42 -23.29 -1.07
C LEU A 542 2.14 -23.93 -1.61
N ASP A 543 2.23 -24.43 -2.84
CA ASP A 543 1.32 -25.48 -3.32
C ASP A 543 1.60 -26.78 -2.54
N ALA A 544 0.79 -27.81 -2.77
CA ALA A 544 0.93 -29.13 -2.15
C ALA A 544 2.33 -29.73 -2.31
N GLN A 545 3.09 -29.27 -3.31
CA GLN A 545 4.45 -29.68 -3.60
C GLN A 545 5.40 -28.49 -3.68
N ALA A 546 6.65 -28.73 -3.32
CA ALA A 546 7.74 -27.77 -3.48
C ALA A 546 9.04 -28.51 -3.86
N LEU A 547 9.97 -27.80 -4.49
CA LEU A 547 11.25 -28.39 -4.90
C LEU A 547 12.37 -27.85 -4.02
N LEU A 548 13.13 -28.74 -3.40
CA LEU A 548 14.37 -28.40 -2.71
C LEU A 548 15.55 -28.54 -3.66
N PHE A 549 16.46 -27.57 -3.63
CA PHE A 549 17.69 -27.55 -4.44
C PHE A 549 17.47 -27.52 -5.97
N ALA A 550 16.25 -27.22 -6.41
CA ALA A 550 15.93 -27.04 -7.83
C ALA A 550 16.22 -25.60 -8.28
N ASP A 551 16.72 -25.50 -9.51
CA ASP A 551 16.86 -24.23 -10.21
C ASP A 551 16.86 -24.51 -11.73
N ASN A 552 16.35 -23.57 -12.53
CA ASN A 552 16.13 -23.74 -13.97
C ASN A 552 17.39 -23.46 -14.82
N ASP A 553 18.39 -22.74 -14.29
CA ASP A 553 19.57 -22.31 -15.05
C ASP A 553 20.92 -22.77 -14.45
N SER A 554 20.85 -23.75 -13.56
CA SER A 554 21.97 -24.51 -12.96
C SER A 554 22.61 -23.85 -11.74
N GLU A 555 21.89 -22.97 -11.04
CA GLU A 555 22.24 -22.45 -9.70
C GLU A 555 21.94 -23.47 -8.58
N ASN A 556 22.38 -24.72 -8.80
CA ASN A 556 22.30 -25.84 -7.86
C ASN A 556 23.70 -26.33 -7.44
N SER A 557 23.76 -27.05 -6.32
CA SER A 557 25.00 -27.54 -5.73
C SER A 557 24.89 -29.00 -5.27
N GLU A 558 26.03 -29.62 -5.02
CA GLU A 558 26.14 -30.94 -4.40
C GLU A 558 26.24 -30.78 -2.88
N GLY A 559 25.65 -31.71 -2.12
CA GLY A 559 25.67 -31.65 -0.67
C GLY A 559 25.06 -32.86 0.02
N PHE A 560 24.88 -32.69 1.32
CA PHE A 560 24.29 -33.65 2.23
C PHE A 560 23.09 -33.03 2.94
N ILE A 561 22.09 -33.85 3.22
CA ILE A 561 20.92 -33.48 4.00
C ILE A 561 20.67 -34.53 5.07
N ASN A 562 20.50 -34.08 6.30
CA ASN A 562 20.20 -34.94 7.45
C ASN A 562 18.69 -34.95 7.70
N SER A 563 18.05 -33.79 7.75
CA SER A 563 16.62 -33.73 8.03
C SER A 563 15.95 -32.52 7.37
N VAL A 564 14.69 -32.67 7.01
CA VAL A 564 13.79 -31.59 6.56
C VAL A 564 12.53 -31.63 7.40
N GLN A 565 12.03 -30.46 7.79
CA GLN A 565 10.72 -30.33 8.43
C GLN A 565 9.96 -29.16 7.80
N VAL A 566 8.66 -29.35 7.54
CA VAL A 566 7.73 -28.26 7.21
C VAL A 566 6.73 -28.16 8.35
N ARG A 567 6.61 -26.97 8.94
CA ARG A 567 5.57 -26.66 9.92
C ARG A 567 4.52 -25.76 9.27
N ALA A 568 3.24 -26.05 9.46
CA ALA A 568 2.09 -25.33 8.89
C ALA A 568 1.73 -24.05 9.69
N TYR A 569 2.73 -23.41 10.27
CA TYR A 569 2.62 -22.13 10.94
C TYR A 569 3.95 -21.36 10.84
N ALA A 570 3.88 -20.04 10.99
CA ALA A 570 5.05 -19.18 11.00
C ALA A 570 5.68 -19.17 12.41
N MET A 571 6.82 -19.86 12.58
CA MET A 571 7.51 -19.90 13.87
C MET A 571 8.04 -18.53 14.28
N THR A 572 8.04 -18.29 15.58
CA THR A 572 8.63 -17.12 16.21
C THR A 572 10.17 -17.19 16.20
N ASP A 573 10.84 -16.05 16.39
CA ASP A 573 12.30 -16.02 16.54
C ASP A 573 12.77 -16.87 17.73
N ALA A 574 11.97 -16.95 18.80
CA ALA A 574 12.29 -17.70 20.00
C ALA A 574 12.26 -19.21 19.76
N GLU A 575 11.22 -19.70 19.07
CA GLU A 575 11.13 -21.12 18.70
C GLU A 575 12.29 -21.53 17.76
N ILE A 576 12.60 -20.71 16.75
CA ILE A 576 13.73 -21.01 15.85
C ILE A 576 15.06 -20.99 16.62
N ALA A 577 15.25 -20.04 17.55
CA ALA A 577 16.45 -20.01 18.38
C ALA A 577 16.59 -21.25 19.26
N ALA A 578 15.47 -21.79 19.77
CA ALA A 578 15.46 -23.01 20.57
C ALA A 578 15.90 -24.25 19.76
N LEU A 579 15.63 -24.28 18.44
CA LEU A 579 16.12 -25.35 17.57
C LEU A 579 17.65 -25.38 17.43
N GLY A 580 18.35 -24.26 17.65
CA GLY A 580 19.80 -24.21 17.61
C GLY A 580 20.44 -24.62 16.26
N THR A 581 21.56 -25.34 16.33
CA THR A 581 22.33 -25.82 15.16
C THR A 581 21.90 -27.23 14.75
N ALA A 582 22.33 -27.69 13.57
CA ALA A 582 22.12 -29.07 13.13
C ALA A 582 22.75 -30.08 14.11
N THR A 583 22.08 -31.21 14.32
CA THR A 583 22.55 -32.31 15.19
C THR A 583 22.37 -33.67 14.51
N ALA A 584 23.02 -34.71 15.03
CA ALA A 584 22.87 -36.07 14.49
C ALA A 584 21.44 -36.62 14.61
N ALA A 585 20.66 -36.13 15.58
CA ALA A 585 19.26 -36.52 15.79
C ALA A 585 18.28 -35.80 14.82
N GLY A 586 18.78 -34.86 14.00
CA GLY A 586 17.95 -34.07 13.09
C GLY A 586 17.14 -32.98 13.78
N ILE A 587 16.08 -32.54 13.11
CA ILE A 587 15.16 -31.51 13.59
C ILE A 587 14.13 -32.15 14.54
N PRO A 588 14.00 -31.67 15.79
CA PRO A 588 12.99 -32.16 16.73
C PRO A 588 11.56 -32.05 16.17
N ASP A 589 10.78 -33.12 16.34
CA ASP A 589 9.33 -33.10 16.13
C ASP A 589 8.69 -32.25 17.24
N PRO A 590 7.76 -31.32 16.94
CA PRO A 590 7.07 -30.55 17.97
C PRO A 590 6.04 -31.33 18.81
N ASP A 591 5.61 -32.52 18.37
CA ASP A 591 4.70 -33.43 19.09
C ASP A 591 5.09 -34.87 18.71
N CYS A 592 6.20 -35.34 19.26
CA CYS A 592 6.82 -36.58 18.83
C CYS A 592 6.00 -37.83 19.18
N ASP A 593 5.24 -37.78 20.27
CA ASP A 593 4.41 -38.88 20.76
C ASP A 593 3.00 -38.86 20.15
N ARG A 594 2.66 -37.76 19.45
CA ARG A 594 1.43 -37.53 18.69
C ARG A 594 0.19 -37.59 19.56
N ASN A 595 0.32 -37.15 20.80
CA ASN A 595 -0.80 -37.10 21.73
C ASN A 595 -1.67 -35.85 21.52
N GLY A 596 -1.23 -34.91 20.66
CA GLY A 596 -1.92 -33.66 20.34
C GLY A 596 -1.63 -32.52 21.31
N VAL A 597 -0.64 -32.69 22.18
CA VAL A 597 -0.05 -31.68 23.06
C VAL A 597 1.38 -31.46 22.57
N PRO A 598 1.80 -30.21 22.32
CA PRO A 598 3.20 -29.95 21.97
C PRO A 598 4.15 -30.48 23.05
N ASP A 599 5.26 -31.09 22.63
CA ASP A 599 6.28 -31.65 23.54
C ASP A 599 6.75 -30.60 24.56
N ALA A 600 6.83 -29.32 24.13
CA ALA A 600 7.19 -28.18 24.96
C ALA A 600 6.27 -27.99 26.19
N CYS A 601 5.00 -28.40 26.10
CA CYS A 601 4.04 -28.39 27.20
C CYS A 601 4.28 -29.52 28.21
N GLU A 602 5.02 -30.56 27.82
CA GLU A 602 5.14 -31.81 28.55
C GLU A 602 6.51 -31.99 29.20
N LEU A 603 7.51 -31.22 28.76
CA LEU A 603 8.90 -31.30 29.25
C LEU A 603 9.01 -31.24 30.78
N GLU A 604 8.26 -30.37 31.48
CA GLU A 604 8.38 -30.25 32.95
C GLU A 604 8.08 -31.56 33.69
N ALA A 605 7.19 -32.40 33.16
CA ALA A 605 6.76 -33.65 33.78
C ALA A 605 7.29 -34.90 33.06
N GLY A 606 7.71 -34.76 31.81
CA GLY A 606 8.08 -35.85 30.91
C GLY A 606 9.52 -35.79 30.39
N ASP A 607 10.37 -34.88 30.86
CA ASP A 607 11.82 -34.90 30.62
C ASP A 607 12.57 -35.09 31.95
N CYS A 608 12.70 -36.35 32.37
CA CYS A 608 13.34 -36.67 33.65
C CYS A 608 14.84 -36.32 33.67
N ASN A 609 15.46 -36.36 32.50
CA ASN A 609 16.91 -36.29 32.33
C ASN A 609 17.38 -34.85 32.07
N GLN A 610 16.42 -33.95 31.83
CA GLN A 610 16.55 -32.51 31.65
C GLN A 610 17.41 -32.13 30.44
N ASN A 611 17.35 -32.92 29.38
CA ASN A 611 18.07 -32.65 28.13
C ASN A 611 17.25 -31.79 27.15
N GLY A 612 15.99 -31.48 27.47
CA GLY A 612 15.08 -30.69 26.65
C GLY A 612 14.36 -31.47 25.57
N VAL A 613 14.41 -32.81 25.61
CA VAL A 613 13.65 -33.72 24.76
C VAL A 613 12.68 -34.49 25.65
N LEU A 614 11.43 -34.66 25.22
CA LEU A 614 10.47 -35.43 25.99
C LEU A 614 10.94 -36.90 26.03
N ASP A 615 10.94 -37.52 27.21
CA ASP A 615 11.41 -38.90 27.42
C ASP A 615 10.68 -39.88 26.46
N ALA A 616 9.42 -39.60 26.12
CA ALA A 616 8.62 -40.35 25.16
C ALA A 616 9.22 -40.34 23.73
N CYS A 617 9.90 -39.27 23.34
CA CYS A 617 10.64 -39.17 22.07
C CYS A 617 11.96 -39.95 22.08
N GLU A 618 12.46 -40.31 23.26
CA GLU A 618 13.80 -40.86 23.43
C GLU A 618 13.81 -42.37 23.62
N LEU A 619 12.65 -43.02 23.69
CA LEU A 619 12.52 -44.45 24.01
C LEU A 619 13.20 -45.36 22.98
N GLU A 620 13.27 -44.97 21.71
CA GLU A 620 13.88 -45.79 20.68
C GLU A 620 15.39 -45.96 20.93
N GLY A 621 15.81 -47.19 21.25
CA GLY A 621 17.20 -47.52 21.57
C GLY A 621 17.64 -47.18 22.99
N ASN A 622 16.83 -46.47 23.77
CA ASN A 622 17.11 -46.09 25.16
C ASN A 622 16.05 -46.56 26.17
N ASP A 623 15.14 -47.45 25.78
CA ASP A 623 14.27 -48.25 26.65
C ASP A 623 14.60 -49.74 26.45
N CYS A 624 15.74 -50.18 27.00
CA CYS A 624 16.25 -51.54 26.79
C CYS A 624 15.32 -52.62 27.33
N ASN A 625 14.52 -52.29 28.35
CA ASN A 625 13.61 -53.23 28.99
C ASN A 625 12.18 -53.17 28.41
N ALA A 626 11.92 -52.24 27.47
CA ALA A 626 10.68 -52.01 26.76
C ALA A 626 9.48 -51.75 27.70
N ASN A 627 9.70 -51.04 28.81
CA ASN A 627 8.64 -50.72 29.77
C ASN A 627 7.98 -49.36 29.55
N GLY A 628 8.42 -48.60 28.54
CA GLY A 628 7.93 -47.27 28.20
C GLY A 628 8.48 -46.16 29.09
N VAL A 629 9.57 -46.42 29.82
CA VAL A 629 10.32 -45.44 30.61
C VAL A 629 11.72 -45.38 30.06
N LEU A 630 12.20 -44.17 29.78
CA LEU A 630 13.58 -43.96 29.35
C LEU A 630 14.55 -44.50 30.41
N ASP A 631 15.53 -45.30 30.02
CA ASP A 631 16.46 -45.97 30.94
C ASP A 631 17.21 -44.95 31.82
N ALA A 632 17.48 -43.74 31.31
CA ALA A 632 18.09 -42.64 32.06
C ALA A 632 17.23 -42.15 33.25
N CYS A 633 15.92 -42.37 33.20
CA CYS A 633 14.96 -42.07 34.25
C CYS A 633 14.84 -43.19 35.29
N GLU A 634 15.42 -44.36 35.01
CA GLU A 634 15.31 -45.51 35.88
C GLU A 634 16.35 -45.47 37.00
N LEU A 635 15.89 -45.57 38.24
CA LEU A 635 16.78 -45.66 39.42
C LEU A 635 17.46 -47.03 39.58
N ALA A 636 17.21 -48.00 38.68
CA ALA A 636 17.54 -49.41 38.90
C ALA A 636 18.21 -50.10 37.69
N GLY A 637 19.50 -49.81 37.45
CA GLY A 637 20.48 -50.75 36.88
C GLY A 637 20.12 -51.56 35.63
N ASN A 638 19.22 -51.05 34.78
CA ASN A 638 18.88 -51.60 33.48
C ASN A 638 19.46 -50.72 32.36
N ASP A 639 20.67 -50.18 32.55
CA ASP A 639 21.33 -49.45 31.47
C ASP A 639 21.71 -50.42 30.35
N CYS A 640 21.64 -49.94 29.11
CA CYS A 640 22.07 -50.70 27.92
C CYS A 640 23.59 -50.97 27.86
N ASN A 641 24.32 -50.98 29.00
CA ASN A 641 25.78 -51.17 29.07
C ASN A 641 26.26 -52.02 30.25
#